data_AF-A0A927GKC8-F1
#
_entry.id   AF-A0A927GKC8-F1
#
_cell.length_a   1.000
_cell.length_b   1.000
_cell.length_c   1.000
_cell.angle_alpha   90.00
_cell.angle_beta   90.00
_cell.angle_gamma   90.00
#
_symmetry.space_group_name_H-M   'P 1'
#
loop_
_entity.id
_entity.type
_entity.pdbx_description
1 polymer ?
#
loop_
_entity_poly.entity_id
_entity_poly.type
_entity_poly.pdbx_seq_one_letter_code
_entity_poly.pdbx_strand_id
1 'polypeptide(L)'
;MTVVDKFEQLVRHSSLDELLPFLLELEKKDLIPVRLKTKQLYKERDEWDSNQARQLHQQEPHLFLAGLTTYSRQEALTRTFRFPHRFYYSHKALLMQVLEHYRPAWLTDWLQSLARRNMGWHGFDYHLLRGLADAGLVSYDPWLFSQLLADCLNHHNQTFEERGQSFEAHVLKQFQADATLLERDVPLLFDFDTPVDTASGYVNKNRPAITWLTLLPQLVASGHLDRNDLLTRSLLALRRDFRRPLLTWFKSLVLALNPTAAECLARQTELIELLAHPLPLVVNFALDQLKDLWAEADLQAATLLLYADGLMTRPDLKTGLRTLLGGFSKLLKAHPSQAPVVARLYAAALSHADAAVQERAAKGLAEVLNAREPLLAATETSEIVDALPLYADLLAPAARTTLAPWLGNPDERPGATHAAYAPSLDFSPDISAATAIAPVADWHELLFLTGQVLQHDDPKALERWLAGLLRLRPLFPADCNEPLQPYVLQILPYLKGKTEAEVAAIIKRPHLANGYVGLVQALTLGWANGFVTPLVKSVLLRTNYQTADPLVALEQRRLLFVEQLLRDQQTLPLLSTPSHAPHWVAPTVLVQRLLAYQAAEQEPNAVDLTLALARTAHQHPATTAAAQALLPQLRHTGLRELLQWLLSAAGTPLPQGIASHHRPVGWKVWIKSLRQQFTEPLGQGLPAAVATPSTLAEALPGLWVVAARTRMPAAEFPELANLTANDCPGVVRSWQPRWELQRKSNTYVDKWKAGSPEVTEYWTELRLLCEPADAVLPDCLLLYSLHTTFKRNEQYQIWRHIGSLSADYPFLVALLPHYPGPLYWHTLRLAATHDTVDSTTRDPLVQALRSLLGSGPCFDEPATLLLAVGLTHNASLCRALALEVLLAAVEQRRVETSTLGKVLGQLLAAEFVPVQRLADGLAQARAISPVTDDALRQTLDALLPQLPAEPPRNTRKLLEAYADVLGRTHQPVPETVKARLHEWQASASLKKAAALLAKPKI
;
A
#
# COMPACT_ATOMS: atom_id res chain seq x y z
N MET A 1 -23.83 -24.58 48.41
CA MET A 1 -23.45 -24.04 47.09
C MET A 1 -23.70 -22.56 47.13
N THR A 2 -22.67 -21.73 46.94
CA THR A 2 -22.86 -20.27 46.95
C THR A 2 -23.67 -19.83 45.72
N VAL A 3 -24.22 -18.61 45.73
CA VAL A 3 -24.95 -18.05 44.57
C VAL A 3 -24.03 -18.01 43.33
N VAL A 4 -22.75 -17.73 43.53
CA VAL A 4 -21.73 -17.72 42.48
C VAL A 4 -21.43 -19.13 41.94
N ASP A 5 -21.35 -20.14 42.82
CA ASP A 5 -21.15 -21.53 42.39
C ASP A 5 -22.36 -22.03 41.59
N LYS A 6 -23.58 -21.67 42.02
CA LYS A 6 -24.82 -21.99 41.31
C LYS A 6 -24.85 -21.33 39.93
N PHE A 7 -24.47 -20.06 39.85
CA PHE A 7 -24.36 -19.33 38.58
C PHE A 7 -23.35 -20.00 37.63
N GLU A 8 -22.15 -20.32 38.11
CA GLU A 8 -21.13 -20.98 37.28
C GLU A 8 -21.59 -22.34 36.78
N GLN A 9 -22.24 -23.14 37.62
CA GLN A 9 -22.78 -24.43 37.22
C GLN A 9 -23.84 -24.27 36.10
N LEU A 10 -24.75 -23.31 36.24
CA LEU A 10 -25.78 -23.03 35.24
C LEU A 10 -25.17 -22.57 33.91
N VAL A 11 -24.16 -21.69 33.94
CA VAL A 11 -23.49 -21.22 32.72
C VAL A 11 -22.75 -22.34 32.00
N ARG A 12 -22.09 -23.26 32.73
CA ARG A 12 -21.27 -24.30 32.12
C ARG A 12 -22.07 -25.52 31.64
N HIS A 13 -23.19 -25.83 32.30
CA HIS A 13 -23.84 -27.14 32.15
C HIS A 13 -25.35 -27.10 31.86
N SER A 14 -26.01 -25.95 31.91
CA SER A 14 -27.47 -25.83 31.72
C SER A 14 -27.86 -25.11 30.43
N SER A 15 -29.15 -25.20 30.07
CA SER A 15 -29.75 -24.42 28.98
C SER A 15 -30.01 -22.96 29.38
N LEU A 16 -30.29 -22.09 28.40
CA LEU A 16 -30.64 -20.69 28.67
C LEU A 16 -31.95 -20.55 29.46
N ASP A 17 -32.93 -21.40 29.17
CA ASP A 17 -34.24 -21.39 29.84
C ASP A 17 -34.12 -21.75 31.32
N GLU A 18 -33.15 -22.58 31.70
CA GLU A 18 -32.85 -22.91 33.09
C GLU A 18 -32.09 -21.80 33.82
N LEU A 19 -31.29 -21.01 33.09
CA LEU A 19 -30.57 -19.86 33.65
C LEU A 19 -31.50 -18.67 33.90
N LEU A 20 -32.55 -18.49 33.09
CA LEU A 20 -33.41 -17.31 33.15
C LEU A 20 -34.11 -17.11 34.51
N PRO A 21 -34.78 -18.11 35.12
CA PRO A 21 -35.37 -17.95 36.45
C PRO A 21 -34.36 -17.53 37.51
N PHE A 22 -33.15 -18.11 37.47
CA PHE A 22 -32.06 -17.72 38.37
C PHE A 22 -31.67 -16.26 38.18
N LEU A 23 -31.60 -15.79 36.94
CA LEU A 23 -31.29 -14.39 36.64
C LEU A 23 -32.42 -13.45 37.03
N LEU A 24 -33.70 -13.83 36.93
CA LEU A 24 -34.82 -12.95 37.30
C LEU A 24 -35.04 -12.85 38.82
N GLU A 25 -34.67 -13.88 39.58
CA GLU A 25 -34.79 -13.91 41.05
C GLU A 25 -33.55 -13.36 41.77
N LEU A 26 -32.61 -12.74 41.04
CA LEU A 26 -31.33 -12.31 41.60
C LEU A 26 -31.50 -11.14 42.58
N GLU A 27 -31.09 -11.31 43.84
CA GLU A 27 -31.15 -10.25 44.83
C GLU A 27 -30.09 -9.16 44.57
N LYS A 28 -30.37 -7.90 44.97
CA LYS A 28 -29.44 -6.77 44.81
C LYS A 28 -28.06 -7.02 45.41
N LYS A 29 -27.98 -7.79 46.51
CA LYS A 29 -26.72 -8.15 47.20
C LYS A 29 -25.83 -9.09 46.37
N ASP A 30 -26.42 -9.85 45.45
CA ASP A 30 -25.75 -10.88 44.66
C ASP A 30 -25.35 -10.41 43.25
N LEU A 31 -25.78 -9.21 42.83
CA LEU A 31 -25.43 -8.61 41.53
C LEU A 31 -23.92 -8.42 41.34
N ILE A 32 -23.22 -7.93 42.37
CA ILE A 32 -21.77 -7.68 42.29
C ILE A 32 -20.97 -9.00 42.24
N PRO A 33 -21.22 -9.98 43.13
CA PRO A 33 -20.59 -11.29 43.03
C PRO A 33 -20.78 -11.98 41.68
N VAL A 34 -22.01 -12.00 41.16
CA VAL A 34 -22.31 -12.64 39.86
C VAL A 34 -21.63 -11.89 38.72
N ARG A 35 -21.68 -10.55 38.70
CA ARG A 35 -20.95 -9.72 37.71
C ARG A 35 -19.45 -10.03 37.65
N LEU A 36 -18.79 -10.10 38.81
CA LEU A 36 -17.36 -10.41 38.88
C LEU A 36 -17.08 -11.79 38.28
N LYS A 37 -17.93 -12.76 38.58
CA LYS A 37 -17.83 -14.10 38.02
C LYS A 37 -18.10 -14.12 36.50
N THR A 38 -19.10 -13.39 36.01
CA THR A 38 -19.36 -13.24 34.57
C THR A 38 -18.14 -12.68 33.84
N LYS A 39 -17.47 -11.66 34.40
CA LYS A 39 -16.23 -11.09 33.83
C LYS A 39 -15.07 -12.09 33.84
N GLN A 40 -14.93 -12.87 34.91
CA GLN A 40 -13.94 -13.94 34.98
C GLN A 40 -14.18 -14.98 33.88
N LEU A 41 -15.42 -15.44 33.70
CA LEU A 41 -15.77 -16.42 32.67
C LEU A 41 -15.57 -15.88 31.25
N TYR A 42 -15.85 -14.60 31.01
CA TYR A 42 -15.51 -13.93 29.74
C TYR A 42 -13.99 -13.91 29.48
N LYS A 43 -13.17 -13.71 30.52
CA LYS A 43 -11.70 -13.74 30.41
C LYS A 43 -11.19 -15.15 30.11
N GLU A 44 -11.71 -16.17 30.79
CA GLU A 44 -11.38 -17.58 30.56
C GLU A 44 -11.75 -18.03 29.14
N ARG A 45 -12.86 -17.52 28.59
CA ARG A 45 -13.26 -17.78 27.20
C ARG A 45 -12.22 -17.28 26.20
N ASP A 46 -11.62 -16.11 26.43
CA ASP A 46 -10.68 -15.49 25.50
C ASP A 46 -9.26 -16.12 25.55
N GLU A 47 -9.01 -17.06 26.47
CA GLU A 47 -7.77 -17.85 26.58
C GLU A 47 -7.83 -19.08 25.64
N TRP A 48 -7.36 -18.92 24.40
CA TRP A 48 -7.55 -19.84 23.25
C TRP A 48 -7.06 -21.30 23.44
N ASP A 49 -6.33 -21.63 24.50
CA ASP A 49 -5.56 -22.89 24.62
C ASP A 49 -6.23 -24.01 25.44
N SER A 50 -7.50 -23.87 25.87
CA SER A 50 -8.19 -24.89 26.69
C SER A 50 -9.49 -25.44 26.10
N ASN A 51 -9.80 -26.72 26.36
CA ASN A 51 -11.11 -27.31 26.04
C ASN A 51 -12.27 -26.58 26.76
N GLN A 52 -11.99 -25.98 27.91
CA GLN A 52 -12.95 -25.21 28.69
C GLN A 52 -13.31 -23.88 28.01
N ALA A 53 -12.35 -23.22 27.37
CA ALA A 53 -12.59 -22.02 26.57
C ALA A 53 -13.52 -22.31 25.37
N ARG A 54 -13.35 -23.46 24.70
CA ARG A 54 -14.23 -23.89 23.59
C ARG A 54 -15.68 -24.12 24.03
N GLN A 55 -15.89 -24.69 25.22
CA GLN A 55 -17.23 -24.86 25.80
C GLN A 55 -17.86 -23.51 26.15
N LEU A 56 -17.10 -22.58 26.74
CA LEU A 56 -17.57 -21.23 27.04
C LEU A 56 -17.90 -20.41 25.79
N HIS A 57 -17.22 -20.65 24.66
CA HIS A 57 -17.61 -20.08 23.37
C HIS A 57 -19.01 -20.52 22.91
N GLN A 58 -19.43 -21.75 23.23
CA GLN A 58 -20.79 -22.23 22.92
C GLN A 58 -21.84 -21.65 23.88
N GLN A 59 -21.44 -21.27 25.10
CA GLN A 59 -22.30 -20.69 26.14
C GLN A 59 -22.23 -19.15 26.21
N GLU A 60 -21.79 -18.50 25.13
CA GLU A 60 -21.76 -17.03 25.01
C GLU A 60 -23.13 -16.37 25.29
N PRO A 61 -24.28 -16.94 24.86
CA PRO A 61 -25.60 -16.45 25.23
C PRO A 61 -25.87 -16.33 26.74
N HIS A 62 -25.39 -17.27 27.55
CA HIS A 62 -25.59 -17.29 29.00
C HIS A 62 -24.84 -16.16 29.67
N LEU A 63 -23.59 -15.97 29.26
CA LEU A 63 -22.75 -14.85 29.72
C LEU A 63 -23.34 -13.50 29.30
N PHE A 64 -23.98 -13.46 28.12
CA PHE A 64 -24.63 -12.25 27.61
C PHE A 64 -25.85 -11.84 28.44
N LEU A 65 -26.79 -12.76 28.73
CA LEU A 65 -27.93 -12.48 29.60
C LEU A 65 -27.51 -12.12 31.03
N ALA A 66 -26.49 -12.80 31.57
CA ALA A 66 -25.91 -12.44 32.86
C ALA A 66 -25.27 -11.05 32.84
N GLY A 67 -24.65 -10.65 31.73
CA GLY A 67 -24.13 -9.30 31.54
C GLY A 67 -25.24 -8.24 31.49
N LEU A 68 -26.34 -8.51 30.75
CA LEU A 68 -27.48 -7.59 30.69
C LEU A 68 -28.12 -7.31 32.05
N THR A 69 -28.19 -8.32 32.91
CA THR A 69 -28.77 -8.21 34.26
C THR A 69 -27.84 -7.56 35.27
N THR A 70 -26.55 -7.87 35.19
CA THR A 70 -25.62 -7.51 36.27
C THR A 70 -24.70 -6.33 35.95
N TYR A 71 -24.45 -5.95 34.69
CA TYR A 71 -23.41 -4.97 34.36
C TYR A 71 -23.78 -3.51 34.68
N SER A 72 -22.75 -2.74 35.02
CA SER A 72 -22.82 -1.28 35.04
C SER A 72 -22.59 -0.67 33.65
N ARG A 73 -22.88 0.62 33.47
CA ARG A 73 -22.61 1.36 32.23
C ARG A 73 -21.16 1.23 31.77
N GLN A 74 -20.19 1.32 32.70
CA GLN A 74 -18.77 1.22 32.38
C GLN A 74 -18.41 -0.16 31.81
N GLU A 75 -19.03 -1.22 32.31
CA GLU A 75 -18.74 -2.61 31.92
C GLU A 75 -19.43 -2.97 30.61
N ALA A 76 -20.67 -2.53 30.43
CA ALA A 76 -21.41 -2.74 29.19
C ALA A 76 -20.72 -2.10 27.98
N LEU A 77 -20.12 -0.92 28.14
CA LEU A 77 -19.44 -0.20 27.06
C LEU A 77 -18.04 -0.77 26.71
N THR A 78 -17.55 -1.79 27.42
CA THR A 78 -16.27 -2.43 27.09
C THR A 78 -16.30 -3.16 25.74
N ARG A 79 -15.12 -3.48 25.18
CA ARG A 79 -14.99 -4.21 23.90
C ARG A 79 -15.31 -5.70 23.99
N THR A 80 -15.33 -6.25 25.20
CA THR A 80 -15.53 -7.68 25.49
C THR A 80 -17.01 -8.06 25.54
N PHE A 81 -17.89 -7.13 25.93
CA PHE A 81 -19.34 -7.34 25.93
C PHE A 81 -19.93 -7.07 24.54
N ARG A 82 -20.36 -8.13 23.85
CA ARG A 82 -20.87 -8.10 22.47
C ARG A 82 -22.18 -8.87 22.36
N PHE A 83 -22.98 -8.51 21.35
CA PHE A 83 -24.20 -9.25 21.03
C PHE A 83 -23.83 -10.61 20.42
N PRO A 84 -24.25 -11.75 21.01
CA PRO A 84 -23.85 -13.06 20.52
C PRO A 84 -24.46 -13.35 19.14
N HIS A 85 -23.68 -14.00 18.28
CA HIS A 85 -24.10 -14.30 16.92
C HIS A 85 -25.34 -15.21 16.90
N ARG A 86 -26.35 -14.87 16.08
CA ARG A 86 -27.66 -15.56 15.96
C ARG A 86 -28.52 -15.62 17.24
N PHE A 87 -28.13 -14.96 18.33
CA PHE A 87 -28.88 -15.00 19.59
C PHE A 87 -30.34 -14.57 19.45
N TYR A 88 -30.58 -13.48 18.71
CA TYR A 88 -31.91 -12.93 18.50
C TYR A 88 -32.90 -13.93 17.87
N TYR A 89 -32.49 -14.66 16.83
CA TYR A 89 -33.38 -15.56 16.10
C TYR A 89 -33.87 -16.74 16.94
N SER A 90 -33.08 -17.17 17.91
CA SER A 90 -33.39 -18.34 18.75
C SER A 90 -33.94 -17.96 20.13
N HIS A 91 -33.67 -16.74 20.63
CA HIS A 91 -33.92 -16.38 22.03
C HIS A 91 -34.52 -14.97 22.24
N LYS A 92 -35.18 -14.40 21.23
CA LYS A 92 -35.85 -13.08 21.32
C LYS A 92 -36.76 -12.93 22.55
N ALA A 93 -37.56 -13.95 22.85
CA ALA A 93 -38.49 -13.91 23.99
C ALA A 93 -37.75 -13.80 25.34
N LEU A 94 -36.62 -14.50 25.50
CA LEU A 94 -35.80 -14.44 26.71
C LEU A 94 -35.12 -13.07 26.86
N LEU A 95 -34.64 -12.49 25.74
CA LEU A 95 -34.07 -11.14 25.72
C LEU A 95 -35.09 -10.12 26.22
N MET A 96 -36.32 -10.15 25.71
CA MET A 96 -37.37 -9.22 26.10
C MET A 96 -37.72 -9.36 27.59
N GLN A 97 -37.88 -10.58 28.11
CA GLN A 97 -38.19 -10.81 29.52
C GLN A 97 -37.12 -10.22 30.46
N VAL A 98 -35.84 -10.40 30.11
CA VAL A 98 -34.73 -9.81 30.89
C VAL A 98 -34.75 -8.28 30.83
N LEU A 99 -34.91 -7.70 29.64
CA LEU A 99 -34.91 -6.25 29.46
C LEU A 99 -36.12 -5.58 30.12
N GLU A 100 -37.29 -6.19 30.06
CA GLU A 100 -38.52 -5.70 30.70
C GLU A 100 -38.43 -5.68 32.23
N HIS A 101 -37.81 -6.72 32.80
CA HIS A 101 -37.61 -6.84 34.25
C HIS A 101 -36.56 -5.86 34.77
N TYR A 102 -35.39 -5.79 34.11
CA TYR A 102 -34.23 -5.07 34.63
C TYR A 102 -34.07 -3.62 34.13
N ARG A 103 -34.61 -3.28 32.96
CA ARG A 103 -34.58 -1.94 32.35
C ARG A 103 -33.25 -1.18 32.50
N PRO A 104 -32.14 -1.71 31.93
CA PRO A 104 -30.82 -1.09 32.08
C PRO A 104 -30.76 0.31 31.45
N ALA A 105 -30.50 1.34 32.27
CA ALA A 105 -30.43 2.74 31.81
C ALA A 105 -29.33 3.01 30.78
N TRP A 106 -28.33 2.13 30.66
CA TRP A 106 -27.23 2.22 29.72
C TRP A 106 -27.49 1.54 28.37
N LEU A 107 -28.68 0.93 28.17
CA LEU A 107 -28.99 0.13 26.98
C LEU A 107 -28.84 0.94 25.68
N THR A 108 -29.36 2.16 25.64
CA THR A 108 -29.25 3.05 24.47
C THR A 108 -27.79 3.32 24.11
N ASP A 109 -26.97 3.71 25.09
CA ASP A 109 -25.53 3.99 24.89
C ASP A 109 -24.77 2.75 24.38
N TRP A 110 -25.15 1.58 24.89
CA TRP A 110 -24.55 0.32 24.46
C TRP A 110 -24.91 -0.02 23.01
N LEU A 111 -26.17 0.16 22.61
CA LEU A 111 -26.60 -0.02 21.22
C LEU A 111 -25.91 0.97 20.27
N GLN A 112 -25.75 2.23 20.67
CA GLN A 112 -24.97 3.20 19.90
C GLN A 112 -23.51 2.74 19.74
N SER A 113 -22.89 2.28 20.84
CA SER A 113 -21.51 1.78 20.79
C SER A 113 -21.39 0.54 19.91
N LEU A 114 -22.41 -0.31 19.82
CA LEU A 114 -22.40 -1.47 18.94
C LEU A 114 -22.53 -1.05 17.47
N ALA A 115 -23.47 -0.17 17.14
CA ALA A 115 -23.67 0.34 15.79
C ALA A 115 -22.38 0.98 15.22
N ARG A 116 -21.65 1.77 16.03
CA ARG A 116 -20.35 2.37 15.63
C ARG A 116 -19.24 1.35 15.39
N ARG A 117 -19.35 0.13 15.93
CA ARG A 117 -18.36 -0.95 15.76
C ARG A 117 -18.60 -1.79 14.48
N ASN A 118 -19.56 -1.39 13.65
CA ASN A 118 -19.95 -1.98 12.36
C ASN A 118 -20.59 -3.37 12.50
N MET A 119 -21.93 -3.42 12.52
CA MET A 119 -22.75 -4.59 12.93
C MET A 119 -23.19 -5.53 11.82
N GLY A 120 -22.77 -5.36 10.56
CA GLY A 120 -23.40 -5.96 9.36
C GLY A 120 -23.61 -7.49 9.31
N TRP A 121 -23.28 -8.24 10.36
CA TRP A 121 -23.45 -9.70 10.46
C TRP A 121 -23.99 -10.20 11.82
N HIS A 122 -24.34 -9.34 12.79
CA HIS A 122 -24.53 -9.76 14.21
C HIS A 122 -25.97 -9.82 14.76
N GLY A 123 -27.02 -9.63 13.95
CA GLY A 123 -28.39 -10.06 14.30
C GLY A 123 -29.18 -9.16 15.26
N PHE A 124 -28.80 -7.89 15.45
CA PHE A 124 -29.64 -6.87 16.10
C PHE A 124 -30.23 -5.98 15.00
N ASP A 125 -31.56 -6.05 14.77
CA ASP A 125 -32.22 -5.42 13.62
C ASP A 125 -33.09 -4.20 14.00
N TYR A 126 -33.54 -3.48 12.98
CA TYR A 126 -34.40 -2.30 13.10
C TYR A 126 -35.73 -2.59 13.81
N HIS A 127 -36.37 -3.74 13.55
CA HIS A 127 -37.67 -4.07 14.14
C HIS A 127 -37.56 -4.35 15.64
N LEU A 128 -36.46 -4.95 16.09
CA LEU A 128 -36.16 -5.10 17.51
C LEU A 128 -35.94 -3.75 18.18
N LEU A 129 -35.14 -2.85 17.57
CA LEU A 129 -34.94 -1.50 18.12
C LEU A 129 -36.28 -0.76 18.27
N ARG A 130 -37.14 -0.83 17.25
CA ARG A 130 -38.48 -0.23 17.31
C ARG A 130 -39.34 -0.87 18.40
N GLY A 131 -39.35 -2.20 18.52
CA GLY A 131 -40.06 -2.88 19.60
C GLY A 131 -39.58 -2.50 21.00
N LEU A 132 -38.27 -2.30 21.18
CA LEU A 132 -37.70 -1.83 22.45
C LEU A 132 -38.09 -0.37 22.75
N ALA A 133 -38.14 0.49 21.73
CA ALA A 133 -38.58 1.87 21.87
C ALA A 133 -40.09 1.95 22.19
N ASP A 134 -40.92 1.17 21.49
CA ASP A 134 -42.38 1.09 21.71
C ASP A 134 -42.71 0.55 23.11
N ALA A 135 -41.91 -0.39 23.63
CA ALA A 135 -42.00 -0.89 25.00
C ALA A 135 -41.44 0.08 26.07
N GLY A 136 -40.89 1.24 25.66
CA GLY A 136 -40.29 2.24 26.56
C GLY A 136 -38.99 1.78 27.22
N LEU A 137 -38.30 0.81 26.65
CA LEU A 137 -37.04 0.25 27.18
C LEU A 137 -35.81 1.00 26.64
N VAL A 138 -35.92 1.63 25.48
CA VAL A 138 -34.86 2.42 24.84
C VAL A 138 -35.43 3.79 24.45
N SER A 139 -34.62 4.84 24.58
CA SER A 139 -35.00 6.19 24.13
C SER A 139 -34.87 6.29 22.62
N TYR A 140 -35.79 7.01 21.96
CA TYR A 140 -35.70 7.26 20.54
C TYR A 140 -34.43 8.07 20.21
N ASP A 141 -33.62 7.52 19.30
CA ASP A 141 -32.37 8.11 18.81
C ASP A 141 -32.36 8.09 17.28
N PRO A 142 -32.51 9.26 16.62
CA PRO A 142 -32.57 9.36 15.16
C PRO A 142 -31.35 8.76 14.44
N TRP A 143 -30.16 8.90 15.01
CA TRP A 143 -28.94 8.38 14.39
C TRP A 143 -28.93 6.85 14.47
N LEU A 144 -29.26 6.26 15.62
CA LEU A 144 -29.27 4.81 15.78
C LEU A 144 -30.34 4.14 14.89
N PHE A 145 -31.52 4.75 14.80
CA PHE A 145 -32.60 4.29 13.93
C PHE A 145 -32.19 4.31 12.45
N SER A 146 -31.49 5.35 11.99
CA SER A 146 -31.03 5.43 10.59
C SER A 146 -30.00 4.36 10.23
N GLN A 147 -29.08 4.03 11.15
CA GLN A 147 -28.08 2.99 10.91
C GLN A 147 -28.71 1.60 10.74
N LEU A 148 -29.65 1.24 11.62
CA LEU A 148 -30.28 -0.09 11.56
C LEU A 148 -31.36 -0.16 10.47
N LEU A 149 -32.06 0.94 10.19
CA LEU A 149 -33.03 0.99 9.09
C LEU A 149 -32.33 0.66 7.78
N ALA A 150 -31.16 1.26 7.50
CA ALA A 150 -30.41 0.97 6.29
C ALA A 150 -30.18 -0.53 6.08
N ASP A 151 -29.90 -1.29 7.14
CA ASP A 151 -29.63 -2.74 7.11
C ASP A 151 -30.89 -3.63 7.16
N CYS A 152 -32.09 -3.07 7.27
CA CYS A 152 -33.31 -3.88 7.49
C CYS A 152 -33.65 -4.82 6.32
N LEU A 153 -33.20 -4.52 5.10
CA LEU A 153 -33.36 -5.41 3.94
C LEU A 153 -32.71 -6.79 4.16
N ASN A 154 -31.61 -6.86 4.93
CA ASN A 154 -30.95 -8.12 5.27
C ASN A 154 -31.79 -8.99 6.20
N HIS A 155 -32.61 -8.38 7.07
CA HIS A 155 -33.51 -9.11 7.95
C HIS A 155 -34.61 -9.81 7.15
N HIS A 156 -35.23 -9.11 6.19
CA HIS A 156 -36.26 -9.69 5.34
C HIS A 156 -35.76 -10.93 4.57
N ASN A 157 -34.48 -10.99 4.17
CA ASN A 157 -33.90 -12.18 3.54
C ASN A 157 -33.98 -13.42 4.44
N GLN A 158 -33.77 -13.25 5.74
CA GLN A 158 -33.66 -14.37 6.69
C GLN A 158 -35.02 -14.90 7.12
N THR A 159 -36.07 -14.06 7.03
CA THR A 159 -37.45 -14.41 7.40
C THR A 159 -38.32 -14.80 6.21
N PHE A 160 -37.82 -14.67 4.99
CA PHE A 160 -38.60 -14.96 3.79
C PHE A 160 -38.65 -16.46 3.47
N GLU A 161 -39.86 -16.99 3.33
CA GLU A 161 -40.11 -18.32 2.80
C GLU A 161 -40.73 -18.22 1.40
N GLU A 162 -40.14 -18.91 0.41
CA GLU A 162 -40.64 -18.96 -0.96
C GLU A 162 -41.97 -19.75 -1.05
N ARG A 163 -43.09 -19.08 -0.76
CA ARG A 163 -44.46 -19.61 -0.89
C ARG A 163 -45.18 -19.09 -2.15
N GLY A 164 -44.45 -18.97 -3.26
CA GLY A 164 -45.00 -18.52 -4.56
C GLY A 164 -45.17 -17.00 -4.73
N GLN A 165 -44.66 -16.18 -3.80
CA GLN A 165 -44.65 -14.71 -3.89
C GLN A 165 -43.26 -14.20 -4.27
N SER A 166 -43.20 -13.09 -5.05
CA SER A 166 -41.93 -12.39 -5.28
C SER A 166 -41.45 -11.76 -3.97
N PHE A 167 -40.18 -11.97 -3.62
CA PHE A 167 -39.55 -11.33 -2.45
C PHE A 167 -39.69 -9.81 -2.50
N GLU A 168 -39.60 -9.22 -3.69
CA GLU A 168 -39.77 -7.78 -3.90
C GLU A 168 -41.17 -7.31 -3.57
N ALA A 169 -42.19 -8.04 -4.03
CA ALA A 169 -43.57 -7.75 -3.68
C ALA A 169 -43.83 -7.92 -2.18
N HIS A 170 -43.16 -8.88 -1.53
CA HIS A 170 -43.28 -9.12 -0.08
C HIS A 170 -42.70 -7.96 0.74
N VAL A 171 -41.47 -7.55 0.44
CA VAL A 171 -40.80 -6.41 1.12
C VAL A 171 -41.56 -5.12 0.86
N LEU A 172 -41.94 -4.84 -0.39
CA LEU A 172 -42.69 -3.64 -0.74
C LEU A 172 -44.01 -3.56 0.03
N LYS A 173 -44.76 -4.66 0.13
CA LYS A 173 -46.03 -4.70 0.87
C LYS A 173 -45.85 -4.44 2.37
N GLN A 174 -44.76 -4.93 2.97
CA GLN A 174 -44.49 -4.67 4.39
C GLN A 174 -44.16 -3.20 4.65
N PHE A 175 -43.40 -2.57 3.77
CA PHE A 175 -43.09 -1.14 3.86
C PHE A 175 -44.33 -0.27 3.65
N GLN A 176 -45.18 -0.61 2.67
CA GLN A 176 -46.44 0.10 2.40
C GLN A 176 -47.41 0.04 3.59
N ALA A 177 -47.37 -1.01 4.40
CA ALA A 177 -48.24 -1.17 5.56
C ALA A 177 -47.78 -0.36 6.80
N ASP A 178 -46.58 0.23 6.78
CA ASP A 178 -45.96 0.84 7.96
C ASP A 178 -45.77 2.35 7.79
N ALA A 179 -46.83 3.12 8.08
CA ALA A 179 -46.83 4.58 7.94
C ALA A 179 -45.76 5.27 8.81
N THR A 180 -45.54 4.79 10.04
CA THR A 180 -44.52 5.36 10.93
C THR A 180 -43.11 5.18 10.36
N LEU A 181 -42.81 4.03 9.76
CA LEU A 181 -41.52 3.81 9.10
C LEU A 181 -41.31 4.81 7.96
N LEU A 182 -42.33 5.00 7.12
CA LEU A 182 -42.24 5.85 5.93
C LEU A 182 -42.14 7.34 6.29
N GLU A 183 -42.92 7.81 7.27
CA GLU A 183 -43.00 9.23 7.62
C GLU A 183 -41.92 9.68 8.60
N ARG A 184 -41.54 8.82 9.57
CA ARG A 184 -40.59 9.18 10.63
C ARG A 184 -39.17 8.73 10.34
N ASP A 185 -39.00 7.48 9.90
CA ASP A 185 -37.70 6.80 9.95
C ASP A 185 -36.96 6.83 8.60
N VAL A 186 -37.65 6.66 7.46
CA VAL A 186 -37.07 6.75 6.11
C VAL A 186 -36.39 8.10 5.83
N PRO A 187 -36.95 9.26 6.23
CA PRO A 187 -36.26 10.54 6.07
C PRO A 187 -34.87 10.60 6.72
N LEU A 188 -34.64 9.84 7.80
CA LEU A 188 -33.37 9.80 8.50
C LEU A 188 -32.23 9.24 7.64
N LEU A 189 -32.54 8.43 6.62
CA LEU A 189 -31.54 7.94 5.66
C LEU A 189 -30.86 9.08 4.89
N PHE A 190 -31.52 10.24 4.76
CA PHE A 190 -31.01 11.42 4.06
C PHE A 190 -30.26 12.40 4.99
N ASP A 191 -30.45 12.28 6.30
CA ASP A 191 -29.90 13.19 7.29
C ASP A 191 -28.61 12.68 7.94
N PHE A 192 -28.33 11.38 7.85
CA PHE A 192 -27.15 10.73 8.46
C PHE A 192 -26.29 9.95 7.46
N ASP A 193 -25.01 9.78 7.77
CA ASP A 193 -24.12 8.85 7.05
C ASP A 193 -24.49 7.41 7.42
N THR A 194 -25.16 6.70 6.50
CA THR A 194 -25.69 5.35 6.69
C THR A 194 -25.07 4.37 5.69
N PRO A 195 -25.10 3.04 5.95
CA PRO A 195 -24.64 2.01 5.01
C PRO A 195 -25.65 1.68 3.90
N VAL A 196 -26.65 2.54 3.64
CA VAL A 196 -27.74 2.32 2.68
C VAL A 196 -27.25 2.04 1.25
N ASP A 197 -26.04 2.51 0.93
CA ASP A 197 -25.35 2.29 -0.34
C ASP A 197 -24.89 0.84 -0.55
N THR A 198 -24.62 0.12 0.53
CA THR A 198 -24.18 -1.28 0.52
C THR A 198 -25.26 -2.27 0.92
N ALA A 199 -26.34 -1.79 1.54
CA ALA A 199 -27.42 -2.63 2.02
C ALA A 199 -28.21 -3.25 0.86
N SER A 200 -28.41 -4.57 0.93
CA SER A 200 -29.15 -5.30 -0.10
C SER A 200 -29.88 -6.53 0.45
N GLY A 201 -31.02 -6.82 -0.15
CA GLY A 201 -31.79 -8.04 0.05
C GLY A 201 -31.31 -9.14 -0.92
N TYR A 202 -30.49 -10.10 -0.47
CA TYR A 202 -30.09 -11.28 -1.24
C TYR A 202 -31.16 -12.37 -1.22
N VAL A 203 -31.72 -12.68 -2.40
CA VAL A 203 -32.63 -13.82 -2.60
C VAL A 203 -31.94 -14.88 -3.45
N ASN A 204 -31.14 -15.73 -2.80
CA ASN A 204 -30.49 -16.88 -3.43
C ASN A 204 -29.55 -16.51 -4.61
N LYS A 205 -28.71 -17.45 -5.08
CA LYS A 205 -27.68 -17.13 -6.11
C LYS A 205 -28.25 -16.80 -7.51
N ASN A 206 -29.58 -16.90 -7.71
CA ASN A 206 -30.23 -16.87 -9.03
C ASN A 206 -31.22 -15.71 -9.24
N ARG A 207 -31.26 -14.67 -8.39
CA ARG A 207 -32.21 -13.54 -8.53
C ARG A 207 -31.54 -12.18 -8.30
N PRO A 208 -32.05 -11.08 -8.90
CA PRO A 208 -31.51 -9.74 -8.69
C PRO A 208 -31.68 -9.31 -7.22
N ALA A 209 -30.65 -8.67 -6.66
CA ALA A 209 -30.69 -8.15 -5.30
C ALA A 209 -31.65 -6.95 -5.21
N ILE A 210 -32.45 -6.90 -4.15
CA ILE A 210 -33.28 -5.73 -3.85
C ILE A 210 -32.43 -4.71 -3.12
N THR A 211 -32.53 -3.45 -3.50
CA THR A 211 -31.80 -2.37 -2.85
C THR A 211 -32.74 -1.23 -2.53
N TRP A 212 -32.32 -0.32 -1.66
CA TRP A 212 -33.04 0.93 -1.43
C TRP A 212 -33.19 1.77 -2.70
N LEU A 213 -32.26 1.61 -3.66
CA LEU A 213 -32.30 2.29 -4.95
C LEU A 213 -33.45 1.79 -5.84
N THR A 214 -33.91 0.54 -5.67
CA THR A 214 -35.07 0.00 -6.38
C THR A 214 -36.36 0.20 -5.59
N LEU A 215 -36.30 0.13 -4.26
CA LEU A 215 -37.46 0.21 -3.37
C LEU A 215 -38.06 1.62 -3.28
N LEU A 216 -37.23 2.66 -3.11
CA LEU A 216 -37.73 4.03 -2.94
C LEU A 216 -38.50 4.53 -4.18
N PRO A 217 -38.03 4.34 -5.43
CA PRO A 217 -38.82 4.69 -6.62
C PRO A 217 -40.17 3.95 -6.72
N GLN A 218 -40.25 2.69 -6.27
CA GLN A 218 -41.51 1.93 -6.26
C GLN A 218 -42.49 2.45 -5.22
N LEU A 219 -42.00 2.87 -4.05
CA LEU A 219 -42.84 3.51 -3.03
C LEU A 219 -43.39 4.84 -3.52
N VAL A 220 -42.60 5.63 -4.27
CA VAL A 220 -43.09 6.83 -4.97
C VAL A 220 -44.13 6.49 -6.04
N ALA A 221 -43.84 5.50 -6.89
CA ALA A 221 -44.77 5.09 -7.96
C ALA A 221 -46.10 4.56 -7.42
N SER A 222 -46.09 3.93 -6.24
CA SER A 222 -47.28 3.46 -5.54
C SER A 222 -47.99 4.53 -4.68
N GLY A 223 -47.49 5.77 -4.67
CA GLY A 223 -48.11 6.90 -3.96
C GLY A 223 -47.87 6.95 -2.45
N HIS A 224 -46.94 6.15 -1.91
CA HIS A 224 -46.65 6.09 -0.47
C HIS A 224 -45.53 7.06 -0.04
N LEU A 225 -44.75 7.59 -0.99
CA LEU A 225 -43.75 8.64 -0.76
C LEU A 225 -43.97 9.80 -1.72
N ASP A 226 -43.81 11.02 -1.25
CA ASP A 226 -43.88 12.21 -2.10
C ASP A 226 -42.62 12.34 -2.97
N ARG A 227 -42.83 12.41 -4.28
CA ARG A 227 -41.74 12.51 -5.27
C ARG A 227 -40.93 13.79 -5.08
N ASN A 228 -41.60 14.90 -4.76
CA ASN A 228 -40.97 16.20 -4.67
C ASN A 228 -40.07 16.32 -3.43
N ASP A 229 -40.53 15.82 -2.30
CA ASP A 229 -39.78 15.72 -1.05
C ASP A 229 -38.57 14.81 -1.24
N LEU A 230 -38.74 13.63 -1.86
CA LEU A 230 -37.65 12.68 -2.10
C LEU A 230 -36.53 13.27 -2.97
N LEU A 231 -36.88 13.96 -4.06
CA LEU A 231 -35.91 14.65 -4.91
C LEU A 231 -35.15 15.73 -4.14
N THR A 232 -35.87 16.55 -3.37
CA THR A 232 -35.29 17.66 -2.59
C THR A 232 -34.34 17.13 -1.53
N ARG A 233 -34.76 16.13 -0.73
CA ARG A 233 -33.91 15.48 0.28
C ARG A 233 -32.67 14.85 -0.32
N SER A 234 -32.78 14.23 -1.50
CA SER A 234 -31.64 13.64 -2.19
C SER A 234 -30.60 14.70 -2.60
N LEU A 235 -31.04 15.85 -3.10
CA LEU A 235 -30.14 16.97 -3.42
C LEU A 235 -29.53 17.60 -2.16
N LEU A 236 -30.30 17.76 -1.09
CA LEU A 236 -29.78 18.26 0.19
C LEU A 236 -28.78 17.28 0.82
N ALA A 237 -28.99 15.97 0.68
CA ALA A 237 -28.05 14.95 1.13
C ALA A 237 -26.73 15.01 0.34
N LEU A 238 -26.77 15.34 -0.96
CA LEU A 238 -25.57 15.55 -1.78
C LEU A 238 -24.73 16.79 -1.37
N ARG A 239 -25.31 17.75 -0.64
CA ARG A 239 -24.57 18.90 -0.09
C ARG A 239 -23.80 18.56 1.18
N ARG A 240 -24.14 17.46 1.86
CA ARG A 240 -23.55 17.07 3.14
C ARG A 240 -22.20 16.39 2.95
N ASP A 241 -21.35 16.48 3.97
CA ASP A 241 -20.03 15.84 4.00
C ASP A 241 -20.15 14.33 4.31
N PHE A 242 -20.76 13.59 3.40
CA PHE A 242 -20.91 12.13 3.48
C PHE A 242 -19.79 11.41 2.73
N ARG A 243 -19.56 10.14 3.09
CA ARG A 243 -18.62 9.27 2.36
C ARG A 243 -18.98 9.19 0.88
N ARG A 244 -17.96 9.14 0.01
CA ARG A 244 -18.13 9.09 -1.45
C ARG A 244 -19.08 8.00 -1.96
N PRO A 245 -19.07 6.75 -1.44
CA PRO A 245 -20.04 5.72 -1.85
C PRO A 245 -21.49 6.15 -1.63
N LEU A 246 -21.79 6.73 -0.47
CA LEU A 246 -23.13 7.22 -0.13
C LEU A 246 -23.58 8.38 -1.02
N LEU A 247 -22.69 9.34 -1.30
CA LEU A 247 -22.98 10.41 -2.27
C LEU A 247 -23.23 9.86 -3.69
N THR A 248 -22.51 8.80 -4.08
CA THR A 248 -22.75 8.11 -5.36
C THR A 248 -24.13 7.47 -5.39
N TRP A 249 -24.58 6.94 -4.25
CA TRP A 249 -25.90 6.35 -4.10
C TRP A 249 -27.01 7.39 -4.21
N PHE A 250 -26.93 8.53 -3.51
CA PHE A 250 -27.92 9.62 -3.64
C PHE A 250 -28.00 10.18 -5.07
N LYS A 251 -26.85 10.36 -5.72
CA LYS A 251 -26.80 10.71 -7.14
C LYS A 251 -27.59 9.70 -7.99
N SER A 252 -27.35 8.41 -7.76
CA SER A 252 -28.01 7.33 -8.51
C SER A 252 -29.52 7.31 -8.24
N LEU A 253 -29.95 7.64 -7.02
CA LEU A 253 -31.36 7.74 -6.65
C LEU A 253 -32.06 8.86 -7.42
N VAL A 254 -31.46 10.06 -7.51
CA VAL A 254 -32.02 11.14 -8.31
C VAL A 254 -32.14 10.72 -9.78
N LEU A 255 -31.11 10.10 -10.35
CA LEU A 255 -31.14 9.62 -11.73
C LEU A 255 -32.20 8.53 -11.95
N ALA A 256 -32.40 7.62 -10.98
CA ALA A 256 -33.43 6.58 -11.04
C ALA A 256 -34.85 7.15 -10.99
N LEU A 257 -35.05 8.28 -10.30
CA LEU A 257 -36.32 9.01 -10.31
C LEU A 257 -36.57 9.74 -11.64
N ASN A 258 -35.53 9.95 -12.46
CA ASN A 258 -35.59 10.61 -13.77
C ASN A 258 -36.32 11.97 -13.72
N PRO A 259 -35.76 12.99 -13.06
CA PRO A 259 -36.39 14.29 -12.91
C PRO A 259 -36.58 14.98 -14.26
N THR A 260 -37.73 15.63 -14.44
CA THR A 260 -38.02 16.43 -15.63
C THR A 260 -37.31 17.79 -15.59
N ALA A 261 -37.18 18.46 -16.73
CA ALA A 261 -36.59 19.80 -16.80
C ALA A 261 -37.30 20.81 -15.87
N ALA A 262 -38.64 20.73 -15.76
CA ALA A 262 -39.41 21.57 -14.85
C ALA A 262 -39.10 21.26 -13.37
N GLU A 263 -38.96 19.99 -12.99
CA GLU A 263 -38.59 19.59 -11.63
C GLU A 263 -37.16 20.01 -11.27
N CYS A 264 -36.23 19.99 -12.23
CA CYS A 264 -34.88 20.51 -12.09
C CYS A 264 -34.86 22.03 -11.97
N LEU A 265 -35.66 22.75 -12.78
CA LEU A 265 -35.77 24.20 -12.72
C LEU A 265 -36.35 24.68 -11.39
N ALA A 266 -37.35 23.98 -10.84
CA ALA A 266 -37.90 24.25 -9.52
C ALA A 266 -36.88 24.06 -8.37
N ARG A 267 -35.79 23.31 -8.61
CA ARG A 267 -34.70 23.02 -7.65
C ARG A 267 -33.35 23.56 -8.13
N GLN A 268 -33.38 24.59 -8.98
CA GLN A 268 -32.16 25.14 -9.56
C GLN A 268 -31.22 25.69 -8.48
N THR A 269 -31.75 26.22 -7.37
CA THR A 269 -30.95 26.73 -6.26
C THR A 269 -30.16 25.61 -5.61
N GLU A 270 -30.79 24.49 -5.26
CA GLU A 270 -30.12 23.32 -4.68
C GLU A 270 -29.07 22.75 -5.65
N LEU A 271 -29.38 22.67 -6.95
CA LEU A 271 -28.44 22.19 -7.97
C LEU A 271 -27.24 23.12 -8.15
N ILE A 272 -27.44 24.45 -8.12
CA ILE A 272 -26.35 25.42 -8.22
C ILE A 272 -25.46 25.37 -6.97
N GLU A 273 -26.03 25.24 -5.78
CA GLU A 273 -25.26 25.14 -4.54
C GLU A 273 -24.35 23.90 -4.49
N LEU A 274 -24.72 22.80 -5.16
CA LEU A 274 -23.88 21.60 -5.30
C LEU A 274 -22.56 21.87 -6.04
N LEU A 275 -22.45 22.95 -6.81
CA LEU A 275 -21.22 23.33 -7.50
C LEU A 275 -20.09 23.68 -6.51
N ALA A 276 -20.42 24.14 -5.29
CA ALA A 276 -19.42 24.40 -4.25
C ALA A 276 -18.80 23.14 -3.62
N HIS A 277 -19.32 21.96 -3.95
CA HIS A 277 -18.92 20.72 -3.29
C HIS A 277 -17.46 20.32 -3.64
N PRO A 278 -16.65 19.86 -2.66
CA PRO A 278 -15.24 19.51 -2.91
C PRO A 278 -15.07 18.27 -3.81
N LEU A 279 -16.04 17.36 -3.87
CA LEU A 279 -15.94 16.16 -4.72
C LEU A 279 -16.40 16.40 -6.17
N PRO A 280 -15.59 16.06 -7.19
CA PRO A 280 -15.96 16.14 -8.62
C PRO A 280 -17.24 15.38 -8.99
N LEU A 281 -17.51 14.27 -8.30
CA LEU A 281 -18.69 13.45 -8.52
C LEU A 281 -19.98 14.27 -8.44
N VAL A 282 -20.07 15.12 -7.43
CA VAL A 282 -21.26 15.92 -7.10
C VAL A 282 -21.38 17.09 -8.06
N VAL A 283 -20.29 17.81 -8.30
CA VAL A 283 -20.25 18.94 -9.24
C VAL A 283 -20.58 18.49 -10.68
N ASN A 284 -19.98 17.39 -11.15
CA ASN A 284 -20.25 16.86 -12.49
C ASN A 284 -21.73 16.42 -12.63
N PHE A 285 -22.32 15.88 -11.56
CA PHE A 285 -23.74 15.52 -11.56
C PHE A 285 -24.62 16.76 -11.65
N ALA A 286 -24.37 17.78 -10.82
CA ALA A 286 -25.13 19.04 -10.85
C ALA A 286 -25.08 19.70 -12.23
N LEU A 287 -23.90 19.81 -12.84
CA LEU A 287 -23.73 20.36 -14.18
C LEU A 287 -24.46 19.54 -15.25
N ASP A 288 -24.51 18.23 -15.10
CA ASP A 288 -25.24 17.36 -16.04
C ASP A 288 -26.76 17.54 -15.94
N GLN A 289 -27.31 17.82 -14.74
CA GLN A 289 -28.73 18.14 -14.56
C GLN A 289 -29.08 19.56 -15.04
N LEU A 290 -28.15 20.50 -14.93
CA LEU A 290 -28.34 21.89 -15.34
C LEU A 290 -28.18 22.11 -16.86
N LYS A 291 -27.52 21.19 -17.59
CA LYS A 291 -27.15 21.37 -19.00
C LYS A 291 -28.34 21.61 -19.94
N ASP A 292 -29.49 21.05 -19.60
CA ASP A 292 -30.72 21.13 -20.40
C ASP A 292 -31.50 22.41 -20.08
N LEU A 293 -31.15 23.12 -18.99
CA LEU A 293 -31.78 24.37 -18.57
C LEU A 293 -31.08 25.63 -19.08
N TRP A 294 -29.90 25.51 -19.72
CA TRP A 294 -29.10 26.68 -20.15
C TRP A 294 -29.77 27.62 -21.15
N ALA A 295 -30.85 27.18 -21.81
CA ALA A 295 -31.61 28.00 -22.74
C ALA A 295 -32.88 28.61 -22.12
N GLU A 296 -33.23 28.23 -20.89
CA GLU A 296 -34.44 28.71 -20.20
C GLU A 296 -34.22 30.12 -19.62
N ALA A 297 -35.19 31.01 -19.82
CA ALA A 297 -35.12 32.40 -19.34
C ALA A 297 -35.22 32.52 -17.81
N ASP A 298 -35.84 31.56 -17.13
CA ASP A 298 -36.01 31.55 -15.67
C ASP A 298 -34.80 30.97 -14.91
N LEU A 299 -33.72 30.63 -15.62
CA LEU A 299 -32.47 30.16 -15.02
C LEU A 299 -31.74 31.33 -14.32
N GLN A 300 -31.30 31.12 -13.09
CA GLN A 300 -30.49 32.05 -12.30
C GLN A 300 -29.04 32.08 -12.77
N ALA A 301 -28.81 32.55 -14.00
CA ALA A 301 -27.51 32.54 -14.67
C ALA A 301 -26.41 33.27 -13.88
N ALA A 302 -26.73 34.42 -13.27
CA ALA A 302 -25.77 35.17 -12.46
C ALA A 302 -25.28 34.38 -11.24
N THR A 303 -26.19 33.69 -10.52
CA THR A 303 -25.84 32.85 -9.37
C THR A 303 -24.98 31.66 -9.81
N LEU A 304 -25.34 30.99 -10.91
CA LEU A 304 -24.54 29.89 -11.47
C LEU A 304 -23.11 30.33 -11.80
N LEU A 305 -22.94 31.50 -12.43
CA LEU A 305 -21.62 32.01 -12.82
C LEU A 305 -20.75 32.40 -11.63
N LEU A 306 -21.34 32.81 -10.50
CA LEU A 306 -20.60 33.06 -9.26
C LEU A 306 -19.93 31.78 -8.73
N TYR A 307 -20.65 30.65 -8.74
CA TYR A 307 -20.07 29.36 -8.35
C TYR A 307 -19.07 28.83 -9.39
N ALA A 308 -19.29 29.12 -10.68
CA ALA A 308 -18.42 28.70 -11.77
C ALA A 308 -16.98 29.24 -11.65
N ASP A 309 -16.80 30.45 -11.11
CA ASP A 309 -15.50 31.09 -10.92
C ASP A 309 -14.54 30.21 -10.10
N GLY A 310 -15.03 29.70 -8.97
CA GLY A 310 -14.27 28.79 -8.10
C GLY A 310 -13.97 27.40 -8.71
N LEU A 311 -14.53 27.08 -9.88
CA LEU A 311 -14.29 25.79 -10.56
C LEU A 311 -13.16 25.87 -11.59
N MET A 312 -12.87 27.05 -12.16
CA MET A 312 -11.97 27.18 -13.32
C MET A 312 -10.56 26.66 -13.05
N THR A 313 -10.08 26.78 -11.82
CA THR A 313 -8.72 26.40 -11.39
C THR A 313 -8.63 24.99 -10.80
N ARG A 314 -9.75 24.25 -10.70
CA ARG A 314 -9.80 22.93 -10.08
C ARG A 314 -9.28 21.82 -11.01
N PRO A 315 -8.12 21.19 -10.71
CA PRO A 315 -7.48 20.24 -11.62
C PRO A 315 -8.23 18.91 -11.78
N ASP A 316 -9.10 18.59 -10.82
CA ASP A 316 -9.89 17.35 -10.76
C ASP A 316 -11.19 17.41 -11.58
N LEU A 317 -11.61 18.59 -12.07
CA LEU A 317 -12.92 18.85 -12.71
C LEU A 317 -12.92 18.87 -14.24
N LYS A 318 -12.14 18.01 -14.89
CA LYS A 318 -12.01 17.98 -16.37
C LYS A 318 -13.35 17.85 -17.11
N THR A 319 -14.19 16.90 -16.71
CA THR A 319 -15.48 16.62 -17.38
C THR A 319 -16.49 17.73 -17.11
N GLY A 320 -16.62 18.16 -15.85
CA GLY A 320 -17.54 19.22 -15.45
C GLY A 320 -17.20 20.54 -16.13
N LEU A 321 -15.92 20.94 -16.14
CA LEU A 321 -15.48 22.15 -16.84
C LEU A 321 -15.80 22.09 -18.33
N ARG A 322 -15.58 20.96 -18.99
CA ARG A 322 -15.96 20.82 -20.41
C ARG A 322 -17.47 20.99 -20.66
N THR A 323 -18.30 20.43 -19.77
CA THR A 323 -19.75 20.61 -19.82
C THR A 323 -20.09 22.09 -19.63
N LEU A 324 -19.66 22.70 -18.53
CA LEU A 324 -19.91 24.09 -18.16
C LEU A 324 -19.46 25.09 -19.24
N LEU A 325 -18.19 25.02 -19.66
CA LEU A 325 -17.63 25.85 -20.74
C LEU A 325 -18.36 25.63 -22.07
N GLY A 326 -18.85 24.41 -22.29
CA GLY A 326 -19.64 24.10 -23.46
C GLY A 326 -21.06 24.68 -23.43
N GLY A 327 -21.56 25.00 -22.25
CA GLY A 327 -22.88 25.56 -22.01
C GLY A 327 -22.99 27.06 -22.03
N PHE A 328 -21.90 27.75 -21.75
CA PHE A 328 -21.83 29.20 -21.80
C PHE A 328 -22.33 29.78 -23.14
N SER A 329 -22.08 29.13 -24.27
CA SER A 329 -22.61 29.61 -25.56
C SER A 329 -24.14 29.52 -25.68
N LYS A 330 -24.79 28.57 -24.99
CA LYS A 330 -26.26 28.52 -24.89
C LYS A 330 -26.77 29.56 -23.89
N LEU A 331 -26.11 29.67 -22.73
CA LEU A 331 -26.43 30.64 -21.68
C LEU A 331 -26.37 32.08 -22.19
N LEU A 332 -25.37 32.43 -23.00
CA LEU A 332 -25.23 33.77 -23.59
C LEU A 332 -26.33 34.12 -24.61
N LYS A 333 -26.99 33.13 -25.21
CA LYS A 333 -28.15 33.39 -26.09
C LYS A 333 -29.38 33.80 -25.28
N ALA A 334 -29.57 33.21 -24.10
CA ALA A 334 -30.69 33.54 -23.20
C ALA A 334 -30.39 34.76 -22.32
N HIS A 335 -29.14 34.95 -21.88
CA HIS A 335 -28.70 36.03 -21.00
C HIS A 335 -27.45 36.76 -21.55
N PRO A 336 -27.58 37.57 -22.62
CA PRO A 336 -26.44 38.28 -23.21
C PRO A 336 -25.68 39.20 -22.24
N SER A 337 -26.36 39.71 -21.20
CA SER A 337 -25.78 40.58 -20.16
C SER A 337 -24.65 39.93 -19.36
N GLN A 338 -24.50 38.61 -19.41
CA GLN A 338 -23.46 37.87 -18.68
C GLN A 338 -22.16 37.66 -19.49
N ALA A 339 -22.09 38.18 -20.73
CA ALA A 339 -20.93 38.04 -21.60
C ALA A 339 -19.59 38.45 -20.96
N PRO A 340 -19.47 39.56 -20.20
CA PRO A 340 -18.21 39.94 -19.55
C PRO A 340 -17.72 38.90 -18.53
N VAL A 341 -18.64 38.34 -17.74
CA VAL A 341 -18.31 37.33 -16.73
C VAL A 341 -17.86 36.04 -17.42
N VAL A 342 -18.62 35.59 -18.43
CA VAL A 342 -18.30 34.38 -19.20
C VAL A 342 -16.94 34.48 -19.90
N ALA A 343 -16.62 35.63 -20.48
CA ALA A 343 -15.35 35.85 -21.17
C ALA A 343 -14.14 35.76 -20.21
N ARG A 344 -14.27 36.32 -18.99
CA ARG A 344 -13.26 36.16 -17.93
C ARG A 344 -13.11 34.70 -17.48
N LEU A 345 -14.20 33.95 -17.35
CA LEU A 345 -14.15 32.54 -17.00
C LEU A 345 -13.47 31.70 -18.10
N TYR A 346 -13.73 31.99 -19.37
CA TYR A 346 -13.00 31.36 -20.47
C TYR A 346 -11.51 31.66 -20.41
N ALA A 347 -11.11 32.90 -20.16
CA ALA A 347 -9.70 33.27 -20.01
C ALA A 347 -9.05 32.55 -18.81
N ALA A 348 -9.71 32.51 -17.66
CA ALA A 348 -9.22 31.80 -16.47
C ALA A 348 -9.00 30.30 -16.73
N ALA A 349 -9.91 29.65 -17.46
CA ALA A 349 -9.80 28.23 -17.82
C ALA A 349 -8.62 27.89 -18.74
N LEU A 350 -7.97 28.88 -19.39
CA LEU A 350 -6.76 28.66 -20.20
C LEU A 350 -5.55 28.23 -19.36
N SER A 351 -5.53 28.58 -18.07
CA SER A 351 -4.48 28.17 -17.13
C SER A 351 -4.57 26.70 -16.69
N HIS A 352 -5.64 25.99 -17.05
CA HIS A 352 -5.89 24.62 -16.60
C HIS A 352 -4.94 23.61 -17.25
N ALA A 353 -4.40 22.64 -16.51
CA ALA A 353 -3.39 21.69 -17.02
C ALA A 353 -3.90 20.70 -18.10
N ASP A 354 -5.22 20.56 -18.25
CA ASP A 354 -5.82 19.66 -19.23
C ASP A 354 -6.05 20.32 -20.59
N ALA A 355 -5.42 19.77 -21.64
CA ALA A 355 -5.46 20.31 -23.00
C ALA A 355 -6.88 20.40 -23.60
N ALA A 356 -7.79 19.48 -23.26
CA ALA A 356 -9.16 19.50 -23.80
C ALA A 356 -10.02 20.58 -23.15
N VAL A 357 -9.77 20.88 -21.87
CA VAL A 357 -10.40 22.02 -21.17
C VAL A 357 -9.91 23.34 -21.80
N GLN A 358 -8.58 23.50 -21.96
CA GLN A 358 -8.01 24.68 -22.61
C GLN A 358 -8.53 24.88 -24.04
N GLU A 359 -8.63 23.80 -24.84
CA GLU A 359 -9.16 23.89 -26.21
C GLU A 359 -10.62 24.36 -26.23
N ARG A 360 -11.47 23.84 -25.32
CA ARG A 360 -12.87 24.28 -25.23
C ARG A 360 -12.98 25.73 -24.80
N ALA A 361 -12.14 26.15 -23.85
CA ALA A 361 -12.07 27.53 -23.39
C ALA A 361 -11.61 28.49 -24.48
N ALA A 362 -10.54 28.15 -25.21
CA ALA A 362 -10.01 28.93 -26.32
C ALA A 362 -11.05 29.12 -27.44
N LYS A 363 -11.78 28.06 -27.82
CA LYS A 363 -12.86 28.16 -28.81
C LYS A 363 -13.99 29.06 -28.34
N GLY A 364 -14.45 28.90 -27.09
CA GLY A 364 -15.51 29.73 -26.52
C GLY A 364 -15.11 31.20 -26.42
N LEU A 365 -13.86 31.48 -26.03
CA LEU A 365 -13.34 32.85 -25.98
C LEU A 365 -13.27 33.48 -27.38
N ALA A 366 -12.78 32.74 -28.37
CA ALA A 366 -12.74 33.20 -29.75
C ALA A 366 -14.14 33.43 -30.33
N GLU A 367 -15.15 32.65 -29.93
CA GLU A 367 -16.57 32.86 -30.29
C GLU A 367 -17.10 34.19 -29.71
N VAL A 368 -16.77 34.52 -28.46
CA VAL A 368 -17.18 35.79 -27.83
C VAL A 368 -16.47 36.99 -28.47
N LEU A 369 -15.15 36.89 -28.72
CA LEU A 369 -14.35 37.97 -29.31
C LEU A 369 -14.69 38.23 -30.79
N ASN A 370 -15.16 37.22 -31.53
CA ASN A 370 -15.56 37.35 -32.94
C ASN A 370 -17.08 37.44 -33.15
N ALA A 371 -17.87 37.72 -32.11
CA ALA A 371 -19.31 37.83 -32.24
C ALA A 371 -19.70 38.96 -33.22
N ARG A 372 -20.66 38.69 -34.12
CA ARG A 372 -21.11 39.66 -35.14
C ARG A 372 -21.71 40.93 -34.54
N GLU A 373 -22.41 40.77 -33.43
CA GLU A 373 -22.84 41.87 -32.56
C GLU A 373 -21.91 41.85 -31.34
N PRO A 374 -21.27 42.98 -30.98
CA PRO A 374 -20.30 43.02 -29.90
C PRO A 374 -20.99 42.69 -28.57
N LEU A 375 -20.64 41.54 -27.99
CA LEU A 375 -21.13 41.10 -26.68
C LEU A 375 -20.37 41.74 -25.51
N LEU A 376 -19.22 42.36 -25.78
CA LEU A 376 -18.34 42.99 -24.81
C LEU A 376 -18.14 44.46 -25.15
N ALA A 377 -17.95 45.30 -24.14
CA ALA A 377 -17.49 46.68 -24.35
C ALA A 377 -16.04 46.69 -24.89
N ALA A 378 -15.65 47.78 -25.55
CA ALA A 378 -14.30 47.93 -26.11
C ALA A 378 -13.20 47.85 -25.03
N THR A 379 -13.47 48.35 -23.82
CA THR A 379 -12.56 48.29 -22.67
C THR A 379 -12.37 46.86 -22.17
N GLU A 380 -13.45 46.11 -22.00
CA GLU A 380 -13.44 44.71 -21.54
C GLU A 380 -12.72 43.80 -22.55
N THR A 381 -12.88 44.10 -23.84
CA THR A 381 -12.19 43.38 -24.92
C THR A 381 -10.67 43.59 -24.84
N SER A 382 -10.21 44.83 -24.60
CA SER A 382 -8.78 45.13 -24.43
C SER A 382 -8.20 44.40 -23.23
N GLU A 383 -8.86 44.47 -22.07
CA GLU A 383 -8.39 43.84 -20.82
C GLU A 383 -8.17 42.32 -20.99
N ILE A 384 -9.09 41.64 -21.68
CA ILE A 384 -8.97 40.20 -21.92
C ILE A 384 -7.83 39.90 -22.90
N VAL A 385 -7.73 40.66 -24.01
CA VAL A 385 -6.68 40.45 -25.02
C VAL A 385 -5.29 40.73 -24.44
N ASP A 386 -5.14 41.78 -23.63
CA ASP A 386 -3.88 42.15 -22.97
C ASP A 386 -3.42 41.09 -21.95
N ALA A 387 -4.34 40.31 -21.38
CA ALA A 387 -4.03 39.22 -20.45
C ALA A 387 -3.62 37.90 -21.15
N LEU A 388 -3.99 37.69 -22.42
CA LEU A 388 -3.73 36.42 -23.13
C LEU A 388 -2.24 36.03 -23.24
N PRO A 389 -1.29 36.95 -23.49
CA PRO A 389 0.13 36.61 -23.54
C PRO A 389 0.67 35.95 -22.26
N LEU A 390 0.08 36.24 -21.09
CA LEU A 390 0.49 35.63 -19.81
C LEU A 390 0.29 34.10 -19.80
N TYR A 391 -0.59 33.58 -20.64
CA TYR A 391 -0.87 32.14 -20.73
C TYR A 391 -0.09 31.45 -21.86
N ALA A 392 0.63 32.17 -22.72
CA ALA A 392 1.20 31.64 -23.97
C ALA A 392 2.09 30.40 -23.79
N ASP A 393 2.89 30.36 -22.73
CA ASP A 393 3.79 29.24 -22.38
C ASP A 393 3.03 28.02 -21.80
N LEU A 394 1.81 28.22 -21.29
CA LEU A 394 0.96 27.20 -20.66
C LEU A 394 -0.06 26.58 -21.64
N LEU A 395 -0.24 27.18 -22.82
CA LEU A 395 -1.25 26.76 -23.79
C LEU A 395 -0.83 25.49 -24.55
N ALA A 396 -1.75 24.52 -24.58
CA ALA A 396 -1.68 23.36 -25.44
C ALA A 396 -1.71 23.75 -26.92
N PRO A 397 -1.12 22.96 -27.83
CA PRO A 397 -1.00 23.31 -29.25
C PRO A 397 -2.33 23.70 -29.93
N ALA A 398 -3.44 23.03 -29.59
CA ALA A 398 -4.76 23.31 -30.17
C ALA A 398 -5.33 24.66 -29.69
N ALA A 399 -5.19 24.97 -28.41
CA ALA A 399 -5.61 26.26 -27.83
C ALA A 399 -4.78 27.41 -28.38
N ARG A 400 -3.45 27.22 -28.46
CA ARG A 400 -2.51 28.20 -29.04
C ARG A 400 -2.80 28.51 -30.50
N THR A 401 -3.15 27.50 -31.30
CA THR A 401 -3.55 27.70 -32.70
C THR A 401 -4.83 28.53 -32.81
N THR A 402 -5.81 28.27 -31.93
CA THR A 402 -7.11 28.96 -31.93
C THR A 402 -6.96 30.43 -31.52
N LEU A 403 -6.10 30.71 -30.54
CA LEU A 403 -5.87 32.05 -30.00
C LEU A 403 -4.70 32.79 -30.66
N ALA A 404 -4.06 32.20 -31.69
CA ALA A 404 -2.93 32.79 -32.40
C ALA A 404 -3.13 34.26 -32.85
N PRO A 405 -4.32 34.69 -33.30
CA PRO A 405 -4.54 36.09 -33.67
C PRO A 405 -4.33 37.10 -32.53
N TRP A 406 -4.34 36.66 -31.26
CA TRP A 406 -4.28 37.50 -30.07
C TRP A 406 -3.06 37.24 -29.16
N LEU A 407 -2.16 36.30 -29.50
CA LEU A 407 -1.10 35.85 -28.58
C LEU A 407 0.26 36.59 -28.69
N GLY A 408 0.45 37.49 -29.65
CA GLY A 408 1.75 38.14 -29.87
C GLY A 408 2.86 37.15 -30.32
N ASN A 409 3.92 37.64 -30.96
CA ASN A 409 4.95 36.79 -31.57
C ASN A 409 5.90 36.17 -30.51
N PRO A 410 6.05 34.84 -30.43
CA PRO A 410 6.79 34.17 -29.35
C PRO A 410 8.26 33.81 -29.66
N ASP A 411 8.82 34.26 -30.79
CA ASP A 411 10.11 33.73 -31.32
C ASP A 411 11.40 34.36 -30.75
N GLU A 412 11.36 35.10 -29.64
CA GLU A 412 12.57 35.66 -29.02
C GLU A 412 12.75 35.22 -27.56
N ARG A 413 13.42 34.08 -27.34
CA ARG A 413 14.22 33.85 -26.11
C ARG A 413 15.60 33.28 -26.47
N PRO A 414 16.71 33.87 -25.99
CA PRO A 414 18.07 33.41 -26.31
C PRO A 414 18.56 32.30 -25.38
N GLY A 415 19.17 31.26 -25.96
CA GLY A 415 20.28 30.51 -25.35
C GLY A 415 19.98 29.47 -24.28
N ALA A 416 19.31 28.35 -24.62
CA ALA A 416 19.41 27.12 -23.84
C ALA A 416 20.60 26.29 -24.34
N THR A 417 21.65 26.17 -23.53
CA THR A 417 22.77 25.26 -23.80
C THR A 417 22.26 23.83 -23.74
N HIS A 418 22.45 23.05 -24.81
CA HIS A 418 22.05 21.63 -24.88
C HIS A 418 22.92 20.78 -23.93
N ALA A 419 22.44 20.52 -22.72
CA ALA A 419 23.10 19.60 -21.81
C ALA A 419 22.77 18.15 -22.19
N ALA A 420 23.75 17.40 -22.68
CA ALA A 420 23.60 15.98 -23.00
C ALA A 420 23.61 15.10 -21.75
N TYR A 421 22.65 14.19 -21.63
CA TYR A 421 22.61 13.19 -20.58
C TYR A 421 23.53 12.01 -20.93
N ALA A 422 24.36 11.59 -19.97
CA ALA A 422 25.16 10.37 -20.05
C ALA A 422 25.19 9.69 -18.68
N PRO A 423 24.92 8.37 -18.60
CA PRO A 423 24.98 7.62 -17.36
C PRO A 423 26.42 7.48 -16.85
N SER A 424 26.57 7.41 -15.53
CA SER A 424 27.84 7.13 -14.84
C SER A 424 27.87 5.67 -14.42
N LEU A 425 28.83 4.91 -14.94
CA LEU A 425 28.99 3.49 -14.61
C LEU A 425 29.78 3.27 -13.32
N ASP A 426 30.60 4.25 -12.93
CA ASP A 426 31.40 4.21 -11.72
C ASP A 426 30.64 4.85 -10.56
N PHE A 427 30.52 4.12 -9.46
CA PHE A 427 29.92 4.60 -8.22
C PHE A 427 30.87 4.36 -7.04
N SER A 428 31.30 5.45 -6.42
CA SER A 428 32.05 5.40 -5.17
C SER A 428 31.19 5.93 -4.04
N PRO A 429 30.99 5.17 -2.95
CA PRO A 429 30.32 5.66 -1.76
C PRO A 429 31.00 6.91 -1.19
N ASP A 430 30.21 7.87 -0.71
CA ASP A 430 30.74 9.03 0.01
C ASP A 430 31.17 8.62 1.43
N ILE A 431 32.48 8.61 1.68
CA ILE A 431 33.14 8.33 2.96
C ILE A 431 33.76 9.63 3.51
N SER A 432 33.03 10.73 3.42
CA SER A 432 33.42 12.03 3.98
C SER A 432 32.84 12.24 5.39
N ALA A 433 33.30 13.28 6.06
CA ALA A 433 32.76 13.69 7.35
C ALA A 433 31.25 14.01 7.31
N ALA A 434 30.69 14.35 6.13
CA ALA A 434 29.28 14.68 5.98
C ALA A 434 28.37 13.45 6.14
N THR A 435 28.85 12.26 5.76
CA THR A 435 28.10 11.01 5.89
C THR A 435 28.49 10.21 7.12
N ALA A 436 29.53 10.61 7.86
CA ALA A 436 29.99 9.90 9.05
C ALA A 436 28.89 9.77 10.12
N ILE A 437 28.69 8.55 10.63
CA ILE A 437 27.69 8.27 11.65
C ILE A 437 28.32 8.45 13.03
N ALA A 438 27.81 9.42 13.79
CA ALA A 438 28.23 9.64 15.16
C ALA A 438 27.78 8.47 16.07
N PRO A 439 28.66 7.97 16.97
CA PRO A 439 28.24 7.00 17.97
C PRO A 439 27.14 7.60 18.86
N VAL A 440 26.31 6.74 19.46
CA VAL A 440 25.35 7.16 20.49
C VAL A 440 26.14 7.72 21.66
N ALA A 441 25.95 8.99 22.04
CA ALA A 441 26.78 9.70 23.01
C ALA A 441 26.72 9.05 24.40
N ASP A 442 25.51 8.83 24.91
CA ASP A 442 25.26 8.38 26.27
C ASP A 442 23.98 7.51 26.40
N TRP A 443 23.70 7.10 27.63
CA TRP A 443 22.53 6.31 28.00
C TRP A 443 21.19 6.96 27.60
N HIS A 444 21.04 8.27 27.76
CA HIS A 444 19.77 8.97 27.49
C HIS A 444 19.48 9.01 26.00
N GLU A 445 20.52 9.24 25.18
CA GLU A 445 20.38 9.17 23.73
C GLU A 445 20.02 7.74 23.27
N LEU A 446 20.62 6.71 23.89
CA LEU A 446 20.28 5.31 23.58
C LEU A 446 18.82 4.99 23.90
N LEU A 447 18.32 5.47 25.04
CA LEU A 447 16.94 5.32 25.45
C LEU A 447 15.99 5.99 24.44
N PHE A 448 16.27 7.24 24.06
CA PHE A 448 15.47 7.96 23.06
C PHE A 448 15.45 7.24 21.70
N LEU A 449 16.61 6.76 21.24
CA LEU A 449 16.77 6.04 19.99
C LEU A 449 15.95 4.74 19.95
N THR A 450 15.69 4.14 21.11
CA THR A 450 14.84 2.93 21.22
C THR A 450 13.42 3.18 20.71
N GLY A 451 12.85 4.35 21.01
CA GLY A 451 11.53 4.74 20.50
C GLY A 451 11.50 4.88 18.98
N GLN A 452 12.59 5.37 18.38
CA GLN A 452 12.73 5.46 16.92
C GLN A 452 12.86 4.07 16.27
N VAL A 453 13.67 3.18 16.86
CA VAL A 453 13.89 1.82 16.35
C VAL A 453 12.62 0.96 16.37
N LEU A 454 11.74 1.17 17.34
CA LEU A 454 10.43 0.49 17.43
C LEU A 454 9.40 0.96 16.37
N GLN A 455 9.72 1.97 15.55
CA GLN A 455 8.91 2.33 14.39
C GLN A 455 9.21 1.46 13.17
N HIS A 456 10.35 0.74 13.17
CA HIS A 456 10.77 -0.19 12.13
C HIS A 456 10.86 0.42 10.72
N ASP A 457 11.33 1.66 10.59
CA ASP A 457 11.38 2.39 9.33
C ASP A 457 12.79 2.91 8.95
N ASP A 458 13.70 3.05 9.92
CA ASP A 458 15.08 3.52 9.68
C ASP A 458 16.17 2.46 10.01
N PRO A 459 16.75 1.80 8.98
CA PRO A 459 17.89 0.89 9.16
C PRO A 459 19.11 1.50 9.82
N LYS A 460 19.38 2.80 9.60
CA LYS A 460 20.53 3.49 10.20
C LYS A 460 20.32 3.66 11.70
N ALA A 461 19.10 4.01 12.14
CA ALA A 461 18.76 4.13 13.55
C ALA A 461 18.97 2.80 14.29
N LEU A 462 18.53 1.68 13.70
CA LEU A 462 18.77 0.34 14.26
C LEU A 462 20.27 0.07 14.43
N GLU A 463 21.05 0.22 13.36
CA GLU A 463 22.48 -0.11 13.41
C GLU A 463 23.22 0.74 14.45
N ARG A 464 22.85 2.01 14.56
CA ARG A 464 23.36 2.92 15.60
C ARG A 464 22.92 2.48 17.00
N TRP A 465 21.70 1.98 17.15
CA TRP A 465 21.17 1.46 18.42
C TRP A 465 21.88 0.16 18.85
N LEU A 466 22.08 -0.81 17.95
CA LEU A 466 22.83 -2.03 18.23
C LEU A 466 24.27 -1.72 18.67
N ALA A 467 24.94 -0.80 17.99
CA ALA A 467 26.28 -0.36 18.36
C ALA A 467 26.29 0.37 19.72
N GLY A 468 25.26 1.17 20.00
CA GLY A 468 25.07 1.84 21.28
C GLY A 468 24.86 0.85 22.43
N LEU A 469 24.00 -0.16 22.25
CA LEU A 469 23.74 -1.22 23.23
C LEU A 469 25.04 -1.93 23.64
N LEU A 470 25.88 -2.32 22.67
CA LEU A 470 27.14 -3.01 22.94
C LEU A 470 28.16 -2.10 23.63
N ARG A 471 28.35 -0.89 23.09
CA ARG A 471 29.38 0.05 23.56
C ARG A 471 29.09 0.60 24.96
N LEU A 472 27.81 0.91 25.23
CA LEU A 472 27.38 1.53 26.48
C LEU A 472 26.99 0.49 27.55
N ARG A 473 27.00 -0.81 27.23
CA ARG A 473 26.62 -1.89 28.16
C ARG A 473 27.24 -1.77 29.57
N PRO A 474 28.55 -1.45 29.72
CA PRO A 474 29.17 -1.31 31.04
C PRO A 474 28.76 -0.04 31.80
N LEU A 475 28.17 0.93 31.11
CA LEU A 475 27.80 2.25 31.64
C LEU A 475 26.29 2.35 31.96
N PHE A 476 25.55 1.25 31.91
CA PHE A 476 24.11 1.26 32.19
C PHE A 476 23.86 1.59 33.67
N PRO A 477 22.92 2.52 33.97
CA PRO A 477 22.49 2.78 35.34
C PRO A 477 21.92 1.53 36.03
N ALA A 478 21.98 1.48 37.36
CA ALA A 478 21.43 0.37 38.14
C ALA A 478 19.90 0.23 37.98
N ASP A 479 19.22 1.35 37.71
CA ASP A 479 17.78 1.53 37.50
C ASP A 479 17.40 1.56 36.01
N CYS A 480 18.27 1.09 35.10
CA CYS A 480 18.06 1.13 33.65
C CYS A 480 16.74 0.52 33.13
N ASN A 481 16.09 -0.35 33.90
CA ASN A 481 14.84 -1.01 33.52
C ASN A 481 13.59 -0.12 33.68
N GLU A 482 13.59 0.85 34.62
CA GLU A 482 12.43 1.70 34.90
C GLU A 482 12.13 2.66 33.74
N PRO A 483 13.13 3.37 33.16
CA PRO A 483 12.91 4.22 31.97
C PRO A 483 12.51 3.44 30.71
N LEU A 484 12.78 2.12 30.64
CA LEU A 484 12.40 1.28 29.50
C LEU A 484 10.93 0.83 29.53
N GLN A 485 10.24 0.99 30.67
CA GLN A 485 8.88 0.51 30.87
C GLN A 485 7.87 1.02 29.82
N PRO A 486 7.89 2.28 29.35
CA PRO A 486 7.00 2.73 28.29
C PRO A 486 7.16 1.94 27.00
N TYR A 487 8.39 1.58 26.62
CA TYR A 487 8.68 0.78 25.43
C TYR A 487 8.27 -0.69 25.60
N VAL A 488 8.46 -1.24 26.80
CA VAL A 488 7.93 -2.58 27.14
C VAL A 488 6.41 -2.62 27.02
N LEU A 489 5.71 -1.59 27.50
CA LEU A 489 4.26 -1.46 27.36
C LEU A 489 3.81 -1.20 25.92
N GLN A 490 4.64 -0.55 25.10
CA GLN A 490 4.38 -0.40 23.67
C GLN A 490 4.41 -1.76 22.95
N ILE A 491 5.39 -2.62 23.28
CA ILE A 491 5.53 -3.96 22.71
C ILE A 491 4.43 -4.89 23.25
N LEU A 492 4.18 -4.86 24.57
CA LEU A 492 3.24 -5.74 25.27
C LEU A 492 2.18 -4.91 26.06
N PRO A 493 1.19 -4.31 25.38
CA PRO A 493 0.21 -3.41 26.02
C PRO A 493 -0.61 -4.05 27.15
N TYR A 494 -0.76 -5.37 27.11
CA TYR A 494 -1.48 -6.16 28.10
C TYR A 494 -0.74 -6.31 29.45
N LEU A 495 0.48 -5.77 29.58
CA LEU A 495 1.21 -5.68 30.84
C LEU A 495 0.75 -4.51 31.72
N LYS A 496 -0.08 -3.59 31.20
CA LYS A 496 -0.56 -2.43 31.95
C LYS A 496 -1.34 -2.86 33.20
N GLY A 497 -0.88 -2.41 34.38
CA GLY A 497 -1.49 -2.71 35.67
C GLY A 497 -1.06 -4.04 36.30
N LYS A 498 -0.08 -4.75 35.72
CA LYS A 498 0.56 -5.92 36.34
C LYS A 498 1.66 -5.52 37.31
N THR A 499 1.92 -6.36 38.31
CA THR A 499 3.03 -6.20 39.25
C THR A 499 4.38 -6.43 38.56
N GLU A 500 5.48 -5.89 39.11
CA GLU A 500 6.83 -6.09 38.57
C GLU A 500 7.21 -7.56 38.45
N ALA A 501 6.80 -8.41 39.41
CA ALA A 501 7.05 -9.84 39.38
C ALA A 501 6.33 -10.55 38.23
N GLU A 502 5.07 -10.17 37.96
CA GLU A 502 4.30 -10.70 36.82
C GLU A 502 4.89 -10.23 35.48
N VAL A 503 5.30 -8.97 35.40
CA VAL A 503 5.98 -8.41 34.23
C VAL A 503 7.29 -9.17 33.95
N ALA A 504 8.13 -9.37 34.96
CA ALA A 504 9.38 -10.13 34.83
C ALA A 504 9.15 -11.60 34.43
N ALA A 505 8.09 -12.24 34.91
CA ALA A 505 7.73 -13.60 34.51
C ALA A 505 7.30 -13.70 33.04
N ILE A 506 6.53 -12.72 32.56
CA ILE A 506 6.03 -12.68 31.18
C ILE A 506 7.14 -12.34 30.19
N ILE A 507 8.04 -11.41 30.54
CA ILE A 507 9.16 -11.03 29.66
C ILE A 507 10.13 -12.20 29.40
N LYS A 508 10.19 -13.21 30.29
CA LYS A 508 10.99 -14.42 30.04
C LYS A 508 10.47 -15.27 28.86
N ARG A 509 9.17 -15.18 28.53
CA ARG A 509 8.53 -15.91 27.42
C ARG A 509 7.44 -15.03 26.78
N PRO A 510 7.82 -13.94 26.09
CA PRO A 510 6.86 -12.98 25.57
C PRO A 510 6.22 -13.45 24.27
N HIS A 511 5.01 -12.97 24.00
CA HIS A 511 4.41 -13.08 22.66
C HIS A 511 5.04 -12.01 21.76
N LEU A 512 5.98 -12.43 20.92
CA LEU A 512 6.70 -11.57 19.97
C LEU A 512 5.98 -11.53 18.61
N ALA A 513 6.15 -10.42 17.89
CA ALA A 513 5.83 -10.38 16.47
C ALA A 513 6.71 -11.37 15.68
N ASN A 514 6.32 -11.67 14.44
CA ASN A 514 7.10 -12.53 13.55
C ASN A 514 8.10 -11.71 12.72
N GLY A 515 9.07 -12.40 12.12
CA GLY A 515 10.03 -11.77 11.20
C GLY A 515 10.92 -10.73 11.88
N TYR A 516 11.34 -9.71 11.13
CA TYR A 516 12.31 -8.73 11.61
C TYR A 516 11.81 -7.88 12.78
N VAL A 517 10.53 -7.47 12.76
CA VAL A 517 9.87 -6.74 13.86
C VAL A 517 10.03 -7.49 15.19
N GLY A 518 9.82 -8.80 15.17
CA GLY A 518 10.00 -9.66 16.34
C GLY A 518 11.43 -9.68 16.89
N LEU A 519 12.44 -9.60 16.01
CA LEU A 519 13.85 -9.59 16.42
C LEU A 519 14.21 -8.32 17.20
N VAL A 520 13.71 -7.17 16.75
CA VAL A 520 13.90 -5.89 17.44
C VAL A 520 13.18 -5.87 18.79
N GLN A 521 11.95 -6.40 18.83
CA GLN A 521 11.20 -6.55 20.08
C GLN A 521 11.92 -7.49 21.06
N ALA A 522 12.48 -8.59 20.57
CA ALA A 522 13.22 -9.55 21.38
C ALA A 522 14.45 -8.92 22.05
N LEU A 523 15.24 -8.13 21.33
CA LEU A 523 16.38 -7.41 21.90
C LEU A 523 15.97 -6.34 22.91
N THR A 524 14.88 -5.60 22.64
CA THR A 524 14.36 -4.56 23.54
C THR A 524 13.85 -5.17 24.86
N LEU A 525 13.10 -6.27 24.77
CA LEU A 525 12.63 -7.01 25.95
C LEU A 525 13.79 -7.73 26.66
N GLY A 526 14.78 -8.21 25.89
CA GLY A 526 16.02 -8.76 26.41
C GLY A 526 16.74 -7.74 27.28
N TRP A 527 16.86 -6.50 26.81
CA TRP A 527 17.47 -5.40 27.55
C TRP A 527 16.73 -5.09 28.87
N ALA A 528 15.40 -4.97 28.82
CA ALA A 528 14.58 -4.74 30.01
C ALA A 528 14.67 -5.88 31.05
N ASN A 529 15.11 -7.08 30.64
CA ASN A 529 15.34 -8.24 31.49
C ASN A 529 16.84 -8.56 31.67
N GLY A 530 17.74 -7.60 31.39
CA GLY A 530 19.18 -7.73 31.57
C GLY A 530 19.86 -8.80 30.72
N PHE A 531 19.24 -9.23 29.61
CA PHE A 531 19.68 -10.28 28.69
C PHE A 531 19.84 -11.68 29.31
N VAL A 532 19.14 -11.93 30.43
CA VAL A 532 19.19 -13.20 31.17
C VAL A 532 18.67 -14.37 30.32
N THR A 533 17.64 -14.15 29.51
CA THR A 533 17.04 -15.18 28.63
C THR A 533 17.30 -14.85 27.17
N PRO A 534 17.75 -15.81 26.33
CA PRO A 534 17.90 -15.59 24.90
C PRO A 534 16.53 -15.54 24.21
N LEU A 535 16.06 -14.33 23.91
CA LEU A 535 14.75 -14.11 23.29
C LEU A 535 14.83 -14.10 21.77
N VAL A 536 15.96 -13.71 21.17
CA VAL A 536 16.09 -13.63 19.69
C VAL A 536 15.82 -14.99 19.02
N LYS A 537 16.22 -16.10 19.67
CA LYS A 537 15.98 -17.47 19.18
C LYS A 537 14.49 -17.87 19.21
N SER A 538 13.70 -17.24 20.08
CA SER A 538 12.28 -17.55 20.24
C SER A 538 11.39 -16.88 19.20
N VAL A 539 11.93 -15.92 18.43
CA VAL A 539 11.20 -15.23 17.36
C VAL A 539 10.88 -16.20 16.23
N LEU A 540 9.59 -16.34 15.93
CA LEU A 540 9.12 -17.12 14.81
C LEU A 540 9.35 -16.36 13.50
N LEU A 541 10.08 -16.98 12.58
CA LEU A 541 10.27 -16.46 11.22
C LEU A 541 9.16 -16.91 10.24
N ARG A 542 8.23 -17.76 10.69
CA ARG A 542 7.16 -18.32 9.88
C ARG A 542 5.85 -18.38 10.67
N THR A 543 4.73 -18.16 9.98
CA THR A 543 3.38 -18.41 10.48
C THR A 543 2.70 -19.49 9.64
N ASN A 544 1.48 -19.90 10.01
CA ASN A 544 0.70 -20.91 9.27
C ASN A 544 0.46 -20.53 7.79
N TYR A 545 0.64 -19.26 7.44
CA TYR A 545 0.30 -18.70 6.14
C TYR A 545 1.43 -17.85 5.51
N GLN A 546 2.49 -17.52 6.26
CA GLN A 546 3.56 -16.63 5.79
C GLN A 546 4.96 -17.16 6.10
N THR A 547 5.91 -16.87 5.21
CA THR A 547 7.33 -17.24 5.34
C THR A 547 8.19 -15.98 5.24
N ALA A 548 9.10 -15.76 6.20
CA ALA A 548 10.07 -14.67 6.11
C ALA A 548 11.06 -14.83 4.95
N ASP A 549 11.60 -13.70 4.48
CA ASP A 549 12.69 -13.67 3.51
C ASP A 549 13.95 -14.36 4.09
N PRO A 550 14.74 -15.11 3.29
CA PRO A 550 15.95 -15.76 3.77
C PRO A 550 16.99 -14.80 4.38
N LEU A 551 17.01 -13.52 4.00
CA LEU A 551 17.86 -12.51 4.62
C LEU A 551 17.45 -12.20 6.06
N VAL A 552 16.17 -12.33 6.43
CA VAL A 552 15.72 -12.17 7.83
C VAL A 552 16.29 -13.30 8.70
N ALA A 553 16.42 -14.50 8.15
CA ALA A 553 17.06 -15.62 8.86
C ALA A 553 18.56 -15.39 9.06
N LEU A 554 19.23 -14.74 8.10
CA LEU A 554 20.62 -14.29 8.26
C LEU A 554 20.72 -13.23 9.36
N GLU A 555 19.83 -12.24 9.36
CA GLU A 555 19.82 -11.19 10.39
C GLU A 555 19.52 -11.74 11.79
N GLN A 556 18.60 -12.71 11.92
CA GLN A 556 18.38 -13.40 13.19
C GLN A 556 19.68 -14.02 13.74
N ARG A 557 20.51 -14.62 12.87
CA ARG A 557 21.81 -15.19 13.27
C ARG A 557 22.79 -14.13 13.73
N ARG A 558 22.82 -12.98 13.05
CA ARG A 558 23.60 -11.81 13.50
C ARG A 558 23.13 -11.30 14.85
N LEU A 559 21.82 -11.14 15.05
CA LEU A 559 21.26 -10.63 16.30
C LEU A 559 21.37 -11.62 17.46
N LEU A 560 21.44 -12.93 17.19
CA LEU A 560 21.81 -13.94 18.19
C LEU A 560 23.24 -13.72 18.70
N PHE A 561 24.16 -13.39 17.79
CA PHE A 561 25.53 -13.03 18.18
C PHE A 561 25.57 -11.73 18.99
N VAL A 562 24.79 -10.71 18.61
CA VAL A 562 24.63 -9.47 19.41
C VAL A 562 24.11 -9.78 20.82
N GLU A 563 23.05 -10.58 20.93
CA GLU A 563 22.47 -10.98 22.21
C GLU A 563 23.48 -11.75 23.08
N GLN A 564 24.33 -12.57 22.46
CA GLN A 564 25.43 -13.25 23.15
C GLN A 564 26.45 -12.25 23.70
N LEU A 565 26.96 -11.31 22.88
CA LEU A 565 27.92 -10.29 23.33
C LEU A 565 27.35 -9.46 24.51
N LEU A 566 26.07 -9.08 24.44
CA LEU A 566 25.39 -8.31 25.48
C LEU A 566 25.23 -9.07 26.79
N ARG A 567 25.02 -10.40 26.73
CA ARG A 567 24.96 -11.28 27.90
C ARG A 567 26.33 -11.47 28.52
N ASP A 568 27.34 -11.68 27.69
CA ASP A 568 28.73 -11.90 28.10
C ASP A 568 29.42 -10.58 28.52
N GLN A 569 28.70 -9.45 28.44
CA GLN A 569 29.16 -8.09 28.76
C GLN A 569 30.40 -7.68 27.96
N GLN A 570 30.54 -8.20 26.75
CA GLN A 570 31.62 -7.86 25.84
C GLN A 570 31.29 -6.57 25.09
N THR A 571 32.26 -5.67 24.97
CA THR A 571 32.11 -4.38 24.29
C THR A 571 32.69 -4.39 22.87
N LEU A 572 32.87 -5.58 22.27
CA LEU A 572 33.40 -5.70 20.92
C LEU A 572 32.42 -5.08 19.91
N PRO A 573 32.89 -4.22 18.99
CA PRO A 573 32.02 -3.63 17.98
C PRO A 573 31.58 -4.70 16.97
N LEU A 574 30.41 -4.54 16.35
CA LEU A 574 30.06 -5.34 15.18
C LEU A 574 30.87 -4.87 13.98
N LEU A 575 31.39 -5.82 13.22
CA LEU A 575 32.15 -5.58 11.99
C LEU A 575 31.28 -4.89 10.94
N SER A 576 30.01 -5.28 10.85
CA SER A 576 29.07 -4.77 9.84
C SER A 576 28.39 -3.45 10.18
N THR A 577 28.52 -2.90 11.40
CA THR A 577 27.88 -1.61 11.75
C THR A 577 28.36 -0.51 10.80
N PRO A 578 27.47 0.17 10.07
CA PRO A 578 27.83 1.27 9.19
C PRO A 578 28.63 2.36 9.92
N SER A 579 29.72 2.77 9.30
CA SER A 579 30.52 3.94 9.73
C SER A 579 30.03 5.23 9.08
N HIS A 580 29.43 5.11 7.90
CA HIS A 580 28.95 6.23 7.09
C HIS A 580 27.56 5.89 6.54
N ALA A 581 26.69 6.90 6.49
CA ALA A 581 25.35 6.78 5.95
C ALA A 581 25.41 6.55 4.41
N PRO A 582 24.40 5.86 3.84
CA PRO A 582 23.30 5.23 4.55
C PRO A 582 23.71 3.92 5.24
N HIS A 583 24.59 3.10 4.63
CA HIS A 583 24.87 1.72 5.08
C HIS A 583 26.35 1.30 4.96
N TRP A 584 27.27 2.26 4.80
CA TRP A 584 28.64 1.98 4.37
C TRP A 584 29.63 1.76 5.52
N VAL A 585 30.53 0.81 5.33
CA VAL A 585 31.69 0.57 6.21
C VAL A 585 32.96 1.04 5.50
N ALA A 586 33.67 1.99 6.10
CA ALA A 586 34.97 2.42 5.62
C ALA A 586 35.98 1.27 5.75
N PRO A 587 36.79 0.99 4.72
CA PRO A 587 37.82 -0.07 4.77
C PRO A 587 38.72 -0.01 6.00
N THR A 588 39.13 1.20 6.42
CA THR A 588 39.97 1.41 7.61
C THR A 588 39.28 0.96 8.88
N VAL A 589 37.99 1.31 9.03
CA VAL A 589 37.18 0.96 10.19
C VAL A 589 36.98 -0.55 10.28
N LEU A 590 36.77 -1.25 9.15
CA LEU A 590 36.67 -2.71 9.14
C LEU A 590 37.95 -3.37 9.69
N VAL A 591 39.12 -2.96 9.17
CA VAL A 591 40.41 -3.52 9.60
C VAL A 591 40.67 -3.21 11.08
N GLN A 592 40.38 -2.00 11.54
CA GLN A 592 40.49 -1.62 12.96
C GLN A 592 39.62 -2.48 13.87
N ARG A 593 38.36 -2.75 13.47
CA ARG A 593 37.47 -3.63 14.24
C ARG A 593 38.01 -5.06 14.27
N LEU A 594 38.50 -5.60 13.16
CA LEU A 594 39.13 -6.93 13.12
C LEU A 594 40.37 -7.02 14.03
N LEU A 595 41.19 -5.96 14.09
CA LEU A 595 42.31 -5.89 15.03
C LEU A 595 41.84 -5.86 16.49
N ALA A 596 40.69 -5.25 16.79
CA ALA A 596 40.10 -5.29 18.13
C ALA A 596 39.67 -6.71 18.54
N TYR A 597 39.06 -7.48 17.62
CA TYR A 597 38.76 -8.90 17.85
C TYR A 597 40.04 -9.72 18.09
N GLN A 598 41.08 -9.48 17.29
CA GLN A 598 42.38 -10.13 17.48
C GLN A 598 43.01 -9.79 18.83
N ALA A 599 42.92 -8.53 19.27
CA ALA A 599 43.46 -8.09 20.57
C ALA A 599 42.69 -8.70 21.75
N ALA A 600 41.40 -8.98 21.58
CA ALA A 600 40.56 -9.69 22.55
C ALA A 600 40.66 -11.22 22.45
N GLU A 601 41.51 -11.74 21.56
CA GLU A 601 41.67 -13.18 21.28
C GLU A 601 40.36 -13.90 20.93
N GLN A 602 39.43 -13.18 20.29
CA GLN A 602 38.11 -13.68 19.93
C GLN A 602 37.95 -13.77 18.42
N GLU A 603 37.44 -14.91 17.92
CA GLU A 603 37.17 -15.05 16.49
C GLU A 603 35.96 -14.18 16.05
N PRO A 604 36.07 -13.47 14.92
CA PRO A 604 34.95 -12.82 14.26
C PRO A 604 33.77 -13.75 13.98
N ASN A 605 32.54 -13.28 14.23
CA ASN A 605 31.36 -13.98 13.77
C ASN A 605 31.26 -13.96 12.23
N ALA A 606 31.07 -15.13 11.63
CA ALA A 606 31.07 -15.27 10.17
C ALA A 606 29.92 -14.52 9.47
N VAL A 607 28.72 -14.47 10.07
CA VAL A 607 27.56 -13.76 9.50
C VAL A 607 27.79 -12.25 9.55
N ASP A 608 28.28 -11.75 10.68
CA ASP A 608 28.61 -10.33 10.84
C ASP A 608 29.74 -9.90 9.89
N LEU A 609 30.76 -10.74 9.70
CA LEU A 609 31.83 -10.49 8.72
C LEU A 609 31.31 -10.52 7.27
N THR A 610 30.43 -11.47 6.92
CA THR A 610 29.78 -11.48 5.59
C THR A 610 29.07 -10.16 5.30
N LEU A 611 28.27 -9.65 6.24
CA LEU A 611 27.58 -8.37 6.07
C LEU A 611 28.54 -7.18 6.08
N ALA A 612 29.66 -7.26 6.82
CA ALA A 612 30.70 -6.24 6.79
C ALA A 612 31.36 -6.16 5.40
N LEU A 613 31.70 -7.29 4.79
CA LEU A 613 32.24 -7.35 3.43
C LEU A 613 31.24 -6.74 2.43
N ALA A 614 29.97 -7.13 2.51
CA ALA A 614 28.91 -6.60 1.63
C ALA A 614 28.69 -5.07 1.77
N ARG A 615 29.03 -4.47 2.92
CA ARG A 615 28.93 -3.02 3.19
C ARG A 615 30.23 -2.25 2.98
N THR A 616 31.35 -2.92 2.70
CA THR A 616 32.66 -2.26 2.65
C THR A 616 32.80 -1.38 1.40
N ALA A 617 33.09 -0.09 1.58
CA ALA A 617 33.33 0.88 0.50
C ALA A 617 34.71 0.67 -0.15
N HIS A 618 34.90 -0.48 -0.79
CA HIS A 618 36.18 -0.98 -1.30
C HIS A 618 36.80 -0.10 -2.40
N GLN A 619 35.99 0.67 -3.13
CA GLN A 619 36.44 1.55 -4.23
C GLN A 619 36.95 2.92 -3.76
N HIS A 620 36.85 3.27 -2.47
CA HIS A 620 37.20 4.61 -2.00
C HIS A 620 38.71 4.76 -1.73
N PRO A 621 39.46 5.54 -2.54
CA PRO A 621 40.92 5.43 -2.64
C PRO A 621 41.67 5.79 -1.33
N ALA A 622 41.26 6.86 -0.65
CA ALA A 622 41.96 7.35 0.55
C ALA A 622 41.87 6.36 1.73
N THR A 623 40.69 5.80 1.96
CA THR A 623 40.45 4.82 3.03
C THR A 623 41.00 3.45 2.68
N THR A 624 41.00 3.07 1.41
CA THR A 624 41.60 1.82 0.94
C THR A 624 43.10 1.79 1.18
N ALA A 625 43.82 2.87 0.84
CA ALA A 625 45.26 2.97 1.09
C ALA A 625 45.61 2.88 2.59
N ALA A 626 44.87 3.60 3.44
CA ALA A 626 45.05 3.54 4.89
C ALA A 626 44.73 2.15 5.48
N ALA A 627 43.72 1.45 4.95
CA ALA A 627 43.38 0.09 5.37
C ALA A 627 44.48 -0.91 4.97
N GLN A 628 45.01 -0.81 3.75
CA GLN A 628 46.10 -1.65 3.26
C GLN A 628 47.37 -1.53 4.14
N ALA A 629 47.67 -0.35 4.67
CA ALA A 629 48.78 -0.14 5.60
C ALA A 629 48.60 -0.86 6.94
N LEU A 630 47.36 -1.15 7.36
CA LEU A 630 47.05 -1.85 8.60
C LEU A 630 47.00 -3.38 8.44
N LEU A 631 46.74 -3.90 7.23
CA LEU A 631 46.60 -5.34 6.96
C LEU A 631 47.78 -6.21 7.44
N PRO A 632 49.07 -5.79 7.39
CA PRO A 632 50.18 -6.59 7.90
C PRO A 632 50.09 -6.92 9.39
N GLN A 633 49.32 -6.16 10.17
CA GLN A 633 49.13 -6.39 11.61
C GLN A 633 48.14 -7.54 11.91
N LEU A 634 47.38 -7.99 10.91
CA LEU A 634 46.43 -9.09 11.06
C LEU A 634 47.17 -10.45 11.00
N ARG A 635 47.06 -11.24 12.08
CA ARG A 635 47.70 -12.55 12.23
C ARG A 635 47.05 -13.62 11.37
N HIS A 636 45.73 -13.52 11.12
CA HIS A 636 44.99 -14.50 10.34
C HIS A 636 45.29 -14.35 8.84
N THR A 637 46.05 -15.29 8.28
CA THR A 637 46.53 -15.24 6.88
C THR A 637 45.40 -15.22 5.85
N GLY A 638 44.39 -16.10 5.99
CA GLY A 638 43.27 -16.18 5.05
C GLY A 638 42.43 -14.89 4.95
N LEU A 639 42.09 -14.27 6.09
CA LEU A 639 41.41 -12.98 6.10
C LEU A 639 42.26 -11.85 5.53
N ARG A 640 43.57 -11.85 5.81
CA ARG A 640 44.50 -10.85 5.28
C ARG A 640 44.56 -10.92 3.75
N GLU A 641 44.65 -12.11 3.19
CA GLU A 641 44.64 -12.33 1.72
C GLU A 641 43.31 -11.89 1.09
N LEU A 642 42.18 -12.24 1.70
CA LEU A 642 40.85 -11.84 1.25
C LEU A 642 40.70 -10.32 1.22
N LEU A 643 41.07 -9.64 2.30
CA LEU A 643 40.97 -8.18 2.40
C LEU A 643 41.97 -7.48 1.49
N GLN A 644 43.18 -8.01 1.34
CA GLN A 644 44.18 -7.48 0.40
C GLN A 644 43.64 -7.53 -1.04
N TRP A 645 42.96 -8.62 -1.40
CA TRP A 645 42.31 -8.72 -2.70
C TRP A 645 41.13 -7.78 -2.83
N LEU A 646 40.19 -7.75 -1.87
CA LEU A 646 39.00 -6.88 -1.92
C LEU A 646 39.38 -5.40 -2.09
N LEU A 647 40.47 -4.99 -1.46
CA LEU A 647 40.98 -3.62 -1.45
C LEU A 647 42.00 -3.32 -2.55
N SER A 648 42.30 -4.26 -3.46
CA SER A 648 43.28 -4.04 -4.52
C SER A 648 42.73 -3.18 -5.67
N ALA A 649 43.61 -2.74 -6.58
CA ALA A 649 43.20 -2.00 -7.78
C ALA A 649 42.23 -2.83 -8.66
N ALA A 650 41.29 -2.14 -9.33
CA ALA A 650 40.31 -2.77 -10.21
C ALA A 650 40.99 -3.66 -11.26
N GLY A 651 40.40 -4.83 -11.55
CA GLY A 651 40.94 -5.79 -12.52
C GLY A 651 41.94 -6.82 -11.97
N THR A 652 42.21 -6.84 -10.65
CA THR A 652 43.03 -7.89 -10.03
C THR A 652 42.29 -9.25 -10.08
N PRO A 653 42.85 -10.31 -10.68
CA PRO A 653 42.20 -11.62 -10.75
C PRO A 653 42.09 -12.28 -9.36
N LEU A 654 41.16 -13.22 -9.19
CA LEU A 654 41.09 -14.01 -7.96
C LEU A 654 42.32 -14.93 -7.83
N PRO A 655 42.78 -15.22 -6.60
CA PRO A 655 43.85 -16.19 -6.38
C PRO A 655 43.45 -17.59 -6.87
N GLN A 656 44.35 -18.28 -7.55
CA GLN A 656 44.16 -19.70 -7.92
C GLN A 656 44.33 -20.57 -6.67
N GLY A 657 43.34 -21.44 -6.38
CA GLY A 657 43.43 -22.42 -5.28
C GLY A 657 42.75 -22.02 -3.96
N ILE A 658 41.64 -21.27 -4.01
CA ILE A 658 40.78 -21.06 -2.83
C ILE A 658 40.36 -22.43 -2.28
N ALA A 659 40.87 -22.79 -1.10
CA ALA A 659 40.72 -24.13 -0.54
C ALA A 659 39.24 -24.50 -0.37
N SER A 660 38.82 -25.63 -0.93
CA SER A 660 37.49 -26.18 -0.68
C SER A 660 37.48 -26.95 0.64
N HIS A 661 36.52 -26.65 1.50
CA HIS A 661 36.16 -27.53 2.61
C HIS A 661 34.90 -28.29 2.24
N HIS A 662 35.06 -29.36 1.46
CA HIS A 662 33.96 -30.28 1.20
C HIS A 662 33.64 -31.08 2.46
N ARG A 663 32.53 -30.81 3.13
CA ARG A 663 31.88 -31.83 3.96
C ARG A 663 31.11 -32.80 3.04
N PRO A 664 31.36 -34.10 3.08
CA PRO A 664 30.48 -35.09 2.47
C PRO A 664 29.25 -35.25 3.37
N VAL A 665 28.22 -34.41 3.20
CA VAL A 665 26.97 -34.61 3.93
C VAL A 665 26.16 -35.70 3.21
N GLY A 666 26.29 -36.93 3.70
CA GLY A 666 25.36 -38.01 3.41
C GLY A 666 23.98 -37.66 3.94
N TRP A 667 23.15 -37.05 3.09
CA TRP A 667 21.79 -36.59 3.39
C TRP A 667 20.91 -37.63 4.11
N LYS A 668 21.19 -38.94 3.92
CA LYS A 668 20.46 -40.06 4.54
C LYS A 668 20.82 -40.33 6.01
N VAL A 669 22.02 -39.98 6.47
CA VAL A 669 22.45 -40.24 7.86
C VAL A 669 21.91 -39.16 8.81
N TRP A 670 21.83 -37.92 8.34
CA TRP A 670 21.39 -36.78 9.14
C TRP A 670 19.87 -36.76 9.42
N ILE A 671 19.04 -37.18 8.44
CA ILE A 671 17.59 -37.33 8.63
C ILE A 671 17.28 -38.42 9.69
N LYS A 672 18.13 -39.43 9.83
CA LYS A 672 17.95 -40.54 10.78
C LYS A 672 18.23 -40.11 12.23
N SER A 673 19.25 -39.27 12.48
CA SER A 673 19.50 -38.74 13.84
C SER A 673 18.50 -37.66 14.25
N LEU A 674 17.99 -36.87 13.28
CA LEU A 674 16.89 -35.92 13.53
C LEU A 674 15.57 -36.61 13.88
N ARG A 675 15.22 -37.73 13.22
CA ARG A 675 14.02 -38.51 13.58
C ARG A 675 14.12 -39.17 14.95
N GLN A 676 15.32 -39.49 15.44
CA GLN A 676 15.50 -40.07 16.78
C GLN A 676 15.52 -39.01 17.89
N GLN A 677 15.77 -37.73 17.57
CA GLN A 677 15.69 -36.62 18.52
C GLN A 677 14.32 -35.91 18.53
N PHE A 678 13.43 -36.21 17.57
CA PHE A 678 12.08 -35.68 17.49
C PHE A 678 11.02 -36.79 17.61
N THR A 679 10.82 -37.25 18.84
CA THR A 679 9.55 -37.87 19.27
C THR A 679 8.96 -37.06 20.43
N GLU A 680 8.61 -35.81 20.15
CA GLU A 680 7.57 -35.05 20.86
C GLU A 680 6.81 -34.20 19.82
N PRO A 681 5.50 -33.95 20.00
CA PRO A 681 4.61 -33.59 18.91
C PRO A 681 4.74 -32.09 18.57
N LEU A 682 5.66 -31.74 17.68
CA LEU A 682 5.77 -30.41 17.13
C LEU A 682 5.73 -30.47 15.59
N GLY A 683 4.57 -30.11 15.05
CA GLY A 683 4.42 -29.73 13.66
C GLY A 683 5.14 -28.41 13.39
N GLN A 684 6.43 -28.47 13.10
CA GLN A 684 7.21 -27.32 12.62
C GLN A 684 8.13 -27.79 11.49
N GLY A 685 7.64 -27.67 10.25
CA GLY A 685 8.46 -27.80 9.05
C GLY A 685 9.40 -26.61 8.93
N LEU A 686 10.58 -26.70 9.59
CA LEU A 686 11.74 -25.89 9.23
C LEU A 686 11.99 -26.04 7.72
N PRO A 687 12.20 -24.97 6.94
CA PRO A 687 12.90 -25.13 5.68
C PRO A 687 14.27 -25.75 6.02
N ALA A 688 14.71 -26.72 5.22
CA ALA A 688 15.95 -27.47 5.42
C ALA A 688 17.05 -26.56 6.01
N ALA A 689 17.46 -26.86 7.25
CA ALA A 689 18.38 -26.03 8.00
C ALA A 689 19.70 -25.90 7.23
N VAL A 690 19.90 -24.77 6.55
CA VAL A 690 21.18 -24.42 5.94
C VAL A 690 22.17 -24.24 7.08
N ALA A 691 23.20 -25.08 7.13
CA ALA A 691 24.20 -25.10 8.18
C ALA A 691 24.96 -23.76 8.21
N THR A 692 25.24 -23.24 9.40
CA THR A 692 26.25 -22.18 9.58
C THR A 692 27.63 -22.84 9.75
N PRO A 693 28.70 -22.27 9.17
CA PRO A 693 30.04 -22.64 9.57
C PRO A 693 30.25 -22.32 11.06
N SER A 694 30.90 -23.24 11.75
CA SER A 694 31.15 -23.17 13.19
C SER A 694 32.46 -22.48 13.56
N THR A 695 33.36 -22.32 12.57
CA THR A 695 34.65 -21.63 12.72
C THR A 695 34.90 -20.68 11.55
N LEU A 696 35.80 -19.72 11.74
CA LEU A 696 36.19 -18.79 10.69
C LEU A 696 36.84 -19.49 9.48
N ALA A 697 37.57 -20.58 9.71
CA ALA A 697 38.17 -21.39 8.64
C ALA A 697 37.11 -22.05 7.76
N GLU A 698 36.03 -22.56 8.35
CA GLU A 698 34.88 -23.12 7.60
C GLU A 698 34.13 -22.03 6.80
N ALA A 699 34.10 -20.79 7.30
CA ALA A 699 33.42 -19.67 6.65
C ALA A 699 34.19 -19.04 5.47
N LEU A 700 35.53 -19.15 5.47
CA LEU A 700 36.41 -18.45 4.54
C LEU A 700 36.04 -18.62 3.05
N PRO A 701 35.67 -19.82 2.56
CA PRO A 701 35.23 -19.97 1.17
C PRO A 701 33.97 -19.16 0.83
N GLY A 702 32.98 -19.13 1.73
CA GLY A 702 31.77 -18.32 1.56
C GLY A 702 32.07 -16.82 1.55
N LEU A 703 33.01 -16.37 2.39
CA LEU A 703 33.46 -14.97 2.44
C LEU A 703 34.12 -14.52 1.13
N TRP A 704 34.89 -15.39 0.47
CA TRP A 704 35.45 -15.10 -0.86
C TRP A 704 34.38 -14.88 -1.91
N VAL A 705 33.32 -15.69 -1.91
CA VAL A 705 32.17 -15.52 -2.84
C VAL A 705 31.50 -14.16 -2.61
N VAL A 706 31.26 -13.80 -1.35
CA VAL A 706 30.63 -12.52 -0.99
C VAL A 706 31.52 -11.35 -1.41
N ALA A 707 32.81 -11.39 -1.10
CA ALA A 707 33.77 -10.35 -1.51
C ALA A 707 33.83 -10.20 -3.04
N ALA A 708 33.84 -11.32 -3.77
CA ALA A 708 33.89 -11.32 -5.23
C ALA A 708 32.64 -10.66 -5.85
N ARG A 709 31.45 -11.04 -5.39
CA ARG A 709 30.17 -10.46 -5.84
C ARG A 709 29.96 -9.02 -5.40
N THR A 710 30.46 -8.64 -4.23
CA THR A 710 30.43 -7.24 -3.75
C THR A 710 31.26 -6.37 -4.67
N ARG A 711 32.43 -6.85 -5.08
CA ARG A 711 33.40 -6.10 -5.88
C ARG A 711 33.03 -6.03 -7.36
N MET A 712 32.64 -7.15 -7.95
CA MET A 712 32.28 -7.25 -9.37
C MET A 712 31.02 -8.11 -9.52
N PRO A 713 29.83 -7.52 -9.32
CA PRO A 713 28.56 -8.25 -9.30
C PRO A 713 28.33 -9.09 -10.55
N ALA A 714 28.63 -8.54 -11.73
CA ALA A 714 28.36 -9.15 -13.03
C ALA A 714 29.49 -10.04 -13.59
N ALA A 715 30.66 -10.11 -12.95
CA ALA A 715 31.80 -10.88 -13.46
C ALA A 715 31.62 -12.40 -13.30
N GLU A 716 32.25 -13.20 -14.16
CA GLU A 716 32.34 -14.65 -13.98
C GLU A 716 33.62 -15.02 -13.21
N PHE A 717 33.51 -15.97 -12.29
CA PHE A 717 34.63 -16.44 -11.45
C PHE A 717 34.76 -17.97 -11.51
N PRO A 718 35.36 -18.51 -12.57
CA PRO A 718 35.58 -19.96 -12.72
C PRO A 718 36.35 -20.57 -11.55
N GLU A 719 37.20 -19.80 -10.88
CA GLU A 719 38.01 -20.21 -9.72
C GLU A 719 37.14 -20.63 -8.52
N LEU A 720 35.91 -20.12 -8.42
CA LEU A 720 34.97 -20.43 -7.35
C LEU A 720 34.15 -21.71 -7.62
N ALA A 721 34.27 -22.32 -8.80
CA ALA A 721 33.46 -23.49 -9.19
C ALA A 721 33.66 -24.69 -8.26
N ASN A 722 34.85 -24.85 -7.68
CA ASN A 722 35.17 -25.94 -6.77
C ASN A 722 34.53 -25.80 -5.37
N LEU A 723 33.90 -24.65 -5.06
CA LEU A 723 33.30 -24.40 -3.74
C LEU A 723 31.91 -25.02 -3.59
N THR A 724 31.22 -25.30 -4.71
CA THR A 724 29.88 -25.88 -4.71
C THR A 724 29.86 -27.15 -5.56
N ALA A 725 29.22 -28.22 -5.08
CA ALA A 725 29.16 -29.48 -5.81
C ALA A 725 28.33 -29.42 -7.11
N ASN A 726 27.49 -28.39 -7.25
CA ASN A 726 26.63 -28.12 -8.40
C ASN A 726 26.80 -26.64 -8.81
N ASP A 727 26.41 -26.29 -10.04
CA ASP A 727 26.33 -24.90 -10.51
C ASP A 727 25.31 -24.10 -9.68
N CYS A 728 25.79 -23.36 -8.69
CA CYS A 728 24.97 -22.57 -7.77
C CYS A 728 24.94 -21.11 -8.26
N PRO A 729 23.77 -20.58 -8.68
CA PRO A 729 23.69 -19.19 -9.13
C PRO A 729 24.11 -18.22 -8.02
N GLY A 730 24.85 -17.17 -8.37
CA GLY A 730 25.44 -16.23 -7.42
C GLY A 730 26.86 -16.59 -6.96
N VAL A 731 27.37 -17.81 -7.25
CA VAL A 731 28.74 -18.23 -6.91
C VAL A 731 29.70 -17.96 -8.07
N VAL A 732 29.66 -18.77 -9.13
CA VAL A 732 30.53 -18.62 -10.32
C VAL A 732 30.02 -17.53 -11.25
N ARG A 733 28.70 -17.50 -11.48
CA ARG A 733 27.99 -16.47 -12.25
C ARG A 733 27.03 -15.70 -11.37
N SER A 734 26.71 -14.47 -11.74
CA SER A 734 25.62 -13.72 -11.10
C SER A 734 24.29 -14.44 -11.29
N TRP A 735 23.36 -14.27 -10.35
CA TRP A 735 22.01 -14.76 -10.55
C TRP A 735 21.21 -13.79 -11.43
N GLN A 736 21.01 -14.18 -12.69
CA GLN A 736 20.26 -13.42 -13.69
C GLN A 736 19.19 -14.32 -14.33
N PRO A 737 18.00 -14.45 -13.70
CA PRO A 737 16.90 -15.17 -14.33
C PRO A 737 16.48 -14.45 -15.62
N ARG A 738 16.16 -15.22 -16.67
CA ARG A 738 15.51 -14.65 -17.84
C ARG A 738 14.06 -14.34 -17.49
N TRP A 739 13.48 -13.33 -18.13
CA TRP A 739 12.06 -13.05 -18.00
C TRP A 739 11.37 -13.07 -19.36
N GLU A 740 10.11 -13.49 -19.36
CA GLU A 740 9.26 -13.51 -20.55
C GLU A 740 7.88 -12.94 -20.22
N LEU A 741 7.19 -12.48 -21.27
CA LEU A 741 5.81 -12.06 -21.20
C LEU A 741 4.94 -13.11 -21.87
N GLN A 742 4.14 -13.82 -21.08
CA GLN A 742 3.30 -14.91 -21.56
C GLN A 742 1.83 -14.50 -21.53
N ARG A 743 1.17 -14.52 -22.69
CA ARG A 743 -0.29 -14.36 -22.77
C ARG A 743 -0.97 -15.63 -22.28
N LYS A 744 -1.85 -15.49 -21.30
CA LYS A 744 -2.71 -16.55 -20.78
C LYS A 744 -4.17 -16.23 -21.02
N SER A 745 -4.98 -17.27 -20.97
CA SER A 745 -6.43 -17.16 -21.00
C SER A 745 -7.07 -18.15 -20.05
N ASN A 746 -8.18 -17.76 -19.43
CA ASN A 746 -9.03 -18.65 -18.67
C ASN A 746 -10.45 -18.54 -19.19
N THR A 747 -10.98 -19.67 -19.66
CA THR A 747 -12.37 -19.78 -20.07
C THR A 747 -13.15 -20.40 -18.93
N TYR A 748 -14.09 -19.65 -18.38
CA TYR A 748 -15.00 -20.16 -17.37
C TYR A 748 -16.45 -19.91 -17.78
N VAL A 749 -17.30 -20.83 -17.35
CA VAL A 749 -18.75 -20.66 -17.42
C VAL A 749 -19.19 -20.25 -16.04
N ASP A 750 -19.92 -19.15 -15.97
CA ASP A 750 -20.63 -18.70 -14.78
C ASP A 750 -21.73 -19.73 -14.43
N LYS A 751 -21.34 -20.83 -13.79
CA LYS A 751 -22.23 -21.96 -13.45
C LYS A 751 -23.43 -21.54 -12.59
N TRP A 752 -23.35 -20.38 -11.94
CA TRP A 752 -24.44 -19.78 -11.17
C TRP A 752 -25.52 -19.06 -12.00
N LYS A 753 -25.28 -18.82 -13.29
CA LYS A 753 -26.23 -18.14 -14.19
C LYS A 753 -26.53 -19.09 -15.36
N ALA A 754 -27.66 -19.78 -15.28
CA ALA A 754 -28.14 -20.65 -16.36
C ALA A 754 -28.23 -19.86 -17.67
N GLY A 755 -27.54 -20.32 -18.72
CA GLY A 755 -27.48 -19.66 -20.03
C GLY A 755 -26.38 -18.59 -20.18
N SER A 756 -25.46 -18.45 -19.22
CA SER A 756 -24.33 -17.52 -19.40
C SER A 756 -23.39 -17.98 -20.51
N PRO A 757 -22.93 -17.05 -21.36
CA PRO A 757 -21.92 -17.35 -22.35
C PRO A 757 -20.62 -17.79 -21.67
N GLU A 758 -19.85 -18.65 -22.33
CA GLU A 758 -18.45 -18.90 -21.97
C GLU A 758 -17.68 -17.58 -22.00
N VAL A 759 -17.20 -17.13 -20.84
CA VAL A 759 -16.37 -15.93 -20.73
C VAL A 759 -14.92 -16.37 -20.77
N THR A 760 -14.16 -15.90 -21.76
CA THR A 760 -12.71 -16.08 -21.81
C THR A 760 -12.02 -14.78 -21.43
N GLU A 761 -11.36 -14.79 -20.28
CA GLU A 761 -10.50 -13.70 -19.86
C GLU A 761 -9.09 -13.92 -20.39
N TYR A 762 -8.45 -12.86 -20.90
CA TYR A 762 -7.07 -12.86 -21.36
C TYR A 762 -6.24 -11.91 -20.51
N TRP A 763 -5.04 -12.32 -20.13
CA TRP A 763 -4.06 -11.46 -19.46
C TRP A 763 -2.64 -11.84 -19.88
N THR A 764 -1.69 -10.93 -19.67
CA THR A 764 -0.27 -11.20 -19.90
C THR A 764 0.42 -11.27 -18.53
N GLU A 765 1.21 -12.32 -18.32
CA GLU A 765 2.02 -12.49 -17.10
C GLU A 765 3.48 -12.19 -17.39
N LEU A 766 4.13 -11.44 -16.50
CA LEU A 766 5.58 -11.34 -16.44
C LEU A 766 6.12 -12.52 -15.63
N ARG A 767 6.82 -13.43 -16.30
CA ARG A 767 7.34 -14.66 -15.69
C ARG A 767 8.86 -14.66 -15.68
N LEU A 768 9.43 -14.85 -14.49
CA LEU A 768 10.85 -15.15 -14.34
C LEU A 768 11.07 -16.65 -14.58
N LEU A 769 11.87 -16.95 -15.60
CA LEU A 769 12.37 -18.26 -15.94
C LEU A 769 13.67 -18.50 -15.18
N CYS A 770 13.60 -19.36 -14.17
CA CYS A 770 14.76 -19.84 -13.44
C CYS A 770 15.07 -21.25 -13.88
N GLU A 771 16.33 -21.54 -14.19
CA GLU A 771 16.80 -22.92 -14.21
C GLU A 771 16.67 -23.46 -12.78
N PRO A 772 16.02 -24.62 -12.57
CA PRO A 772 15.91 -25.20 -11.25
C PRO A 772 17.32 -25.53 -10.75
N ALA A 773 17.81 -24.76 -9.79
CA ALA A 773 18.94 -25.21 -8.97
C ALA A 773 18.43 -26.42 -8.15
N ASP A 774 18.70 -27.62 -8.64
CA ASP A 774 18.54 -28.85 -7.84
C ASP A 774 19.58 -28.90 -6.70
N ALA A 775 20.52 -27.96 -6.68
CA ALA A 775 21.48 -27.73 -5.62
C ALA A 775 20.82 -27.12 -4.37
N VAL A 776 20.89 -27.84 -3.26
CA VAL A 776 20.70 -27.26 -1.92
C VAL A 776 21.82 -26.24 -1.69
N LEU A 777 21.49 -25.03 -1.22
CA LEU A 777 22.50 -24.04 -0.83
C LEU A 777 23.43 -24.67 0.22
N PRO A 778 24.75 -24.71 -0.03
CA PRO A 778 25.70 -25.34 0.89
C PRO A 778 25.90 -24.54 2.17
N ASP A 779 25.75 -23.20 2.11
CA ASP A 779 25.94 -22.28 3.23
C ASP A 779 25.00 -21.08 3.13
N CYS A 780 24.56 -20.60 4.29
CA CYS A 780 23.77 -19.38 4.48
C CYS A 780 24.60 -18.10 4.25
N LEU A 781 25.92 -18.19 4.27
CA LEU A 781 26.82 -17.06 4.00
C LEU A 781 26.84 -16.66 2.52
N LEU A 782 26.30 -17.49 1.62
CA LEU A 782 26.18 -17.19 0.19
C LEU A 782 25.06 -16.16 -0.06
N LEU A 783 25.32 -14.94 0.42
CA LEU A 783 24.38 -13.83 0.52
C LEU A 783 23.61 -13.56 -0.78
N TYR A 784 24.33 -13.54 -1.91
CA TYR A 784 23.77 -13.27 -3.24
C TYR A 784 23.09 -14.47 -3.91
N SER A 785 23.12 -15.64 -3.26
CA SER A 785 22.51 -16.88 -3.73
C SER A 785 21.27 -17.27 -2.92
N LEU A 786 20.96 -16.58 -1.81
CA LEU A 786 19.87 -16.96 -0.89
C LEU A 786 18.50 -17.07 -1.57
N HIS A 787 18.20 -16.14 -2.48
CA HIS A 787 16.91 -16.10 -3.21
C HIS A 787 16.83 -17.08 -4.40
N THR A 788 17.89 -17.81 -4.72
CA THR A 788 17.93 -18.77 -5.85
C THR A 788 17.13 -20.04 -5.58
N THR A 789 16.96 -20.42 -4.31
CA THR A 789 16.31 -21.68 -3.89
C THR A 789 14.79 -21.67 -4.04
N PHE A 790 14.20 -20.55 -4.45
CA PHE A 790 12.77 -20.39 -4.65
C PHE A 790 12.27 -21.15 -5.88
N LYS A 791 11.73 -22.34 -5.66
CA LYS A 791 11.16 -23.21 -6.70
C LYS A 791 9.73 -22.75 -7.07
N ARG A 792 9.61 -22.07 -8.22
CA ARG A 792 8.38 -21.78 -9.02
C ARG A 792 7.56 -20.52 -8.70
N ASN A 793 6.94 -19.99 -9.77
CA ASN A 793 5.91 -18.92 -9.76
C ASN A 793 4.51 -19.52 -9.48
N GLU A 794 4.34 -20.28 -8.40
CA GLU A 794 3.03 -20.79 -7.99
C GLU A 794 2.34 -19.74 -7.11
N GLN A 795 1.12 -19.31 -7.49
CA GLN A 795 0.36 -18.24 -6.80
C GLN A 795 0.26 -18.45 -5.28
N TYR A 796 0.11 -19.69 -4.82
CA TYR A 796 0.02 -20.02 -3.39
C TYR A 796 1.35 -19.82 -2.64
N GLN A 797 2.50 -20.03 -3.29
CA GLN A 797 3.82 -19.77 -2.70
C GLN A 797 4.12 -18.26 -2.68
N ILE A 798 3.72 -17.52 -3.72
CA ILE A 798 3.88 -16.07 -3.79
C ILE A 798 3.19 -15.41 -2.58
N TRP A 799 1.94 -15.78 -2.32
CA TRP A 799 1.16 -15.23 -1.21
C TRP A 799 1.80 -15.49 0.17
N ARG A 800 2.51 -16.61 0.34
CA ARG A 800 3.24 -16.92 1.57
C ARG A 800 4.42 -15.99 1.84
N HIS A 801 5.12 -15.54 0.80
CA HIS A 801 6.34 -14.75 0.96
C HIS A 801 6.10 -13.24 0.88
N ILE A 802 5.02 -12.83 0.24
CA ILE A 802 4.77 -11.40 -0.03
C ILE A 802 4.35 -10.62 1.23
N GLY A 803 3.66 -11.27 2.18
CA GLY A 803 3.08 -10.61 3.34
C GLY A 803 4.07 -10.08 4.37
N SER A 804 5.30 -10.63 4.44
CA SER A 804 6.37 -10.16 5.33
C SER A 804 7.35 -9.21 4.63
N LEU A 805 7.48 -9.32 3.31
CA LEU A 805 8.52 -8.64 2.54
C LEU A 805 8.41 -7.11 2.59
N SER A 806 7.20 -6.53 2.65
CA SER A 806 7.02 -5.07 2.67
C SER A 806 7.55 -4.40 3.95
N ALA A 807 7.33 -5.02 5.11
CA ALA A 807 7.78 -4.47 6.39
C ALA A 807 9.31 -4.58 6.55
N ASP A 808 9.88 -5.68 6.04
CA ASP A 808 11.31 -5.97 6.21
C ASP A 808 12.17 -5.26 5.16
N TYR A 809 11.58 -4.84 4.03
CA TYR A 809 12.29 -4.37 2.84
C TYR A 809 13.40 -3.33 3.07
N PRO A 810 13.16 -2.23 3.81
CA PRO A 810 14.20 -1.20 4.00
C PRO A 810 15.47 -1.78 4.66
N PHE A 811 15.29 -2.74 5.57
CA PHE A 811 16.39 -3.42 6.24
C PHE A 811 17.08 -4.43 5.32
N LEU A 812 16.31 -5.17 4.51
CA LEU A 812 16.87 -6.15 3.58
C LEU A 812 17.80 -5.51 2.54
N VAL A 813 17.40 -4.37 1.97
CA VAL A 813 18.24 -3.64 1.00
C VAL A 813 19.53 -3.13 1.67
N ALA A 814 19.46 -2.69 2.93
CA ALA A 814 20.62 -2.23 3.69
C ALA A 814 21.68 -3.32 3.96
N LEU A 815 21.34 -4.59 3.77
CA LEU A 815 22.29 -5.71 3.84
C LEU A 815 23.10 -5.87 2.53
N LEU A 816 22.61 -5.32 1.41
CA LEU A 816 23.16 -5.53 0.05
C LEU A 816 23.45 -4.21 -0.70
N PRO A 817 24.15 -3.22 -0.11
CA PRO A 817 24.20 -1.87 -0.68
C PRO A 817 24.93 -1.77 -2.03
N HIS A 818 25.93 -2.64 -2.30
CA HIS A 818 26.62 -2.69 -3.60
C HIS A 818 25.85 -3.45 -4.68
N TYR A 819 25.10 -4.48 -4.30
CA TYR A 819 24.42 -5.36 -5.26
C TYR A 819 23.06 -5.88 -4.73
N PRO A 820 22.02 -5.04 -4.75
CA PRO A 820 20.66 -5.42 -4.35
C PRO A 820 19.90 -6.23 -5.42
N GLY A 821 20.49 -6.45 -6.61
CA GLY A 821 19.86 -7.13 -7.75
C GLY A 821 19.13 -8.45 -7.43
N PRO A 822 19.67 -9.37 -6.60
CA PRO A 822 18.96 -10.58 -6.19
C PRO A 822 17.64 -10.29 -5.44
N LEU A 823 17.62 -9.28 -4.57
CA LEU A 823 16.41 -8.88 -3.85
C LEU A 823 15.39 -8.24 -4.81
N TYR A 824 15.84 -7.47 -5.80
CA TYR A 824 14.97 -6.91 -6.84
C TYR A 824 14.36 -8.00 -7.72
N TRP A 825 15.13 -9.01 -8.14
CA TRP A 825 14.59 -10.18 -8.83
C TRP A 825 13.58 -10.95 -7.98
N HIS A 826 13.85 -11.10 -6.69
CA HIS A 826 12.91 -11.70 -5.76
C HIS A 826 11.61 -10.89 -5.66
N THR A 827 11.72 -9.57 -5.58
CA THR A 827 10.57 -8.65 -5.53
C THR A 827 9.73 -8.74 -6.80
N LEU A 828 10.37 -8.65 -7.98
CA LEU A 828 9.69 -8.76 -9.27
C LEU A 828 8.95 -10.09 -9.41
N ARG A 829 9.56 -11.18 -8.93
CA ARG A 829 8.91 -12.51 -8.89
C ARG A 829 7.61 -12.54 -8.10
N LEU A 830 7.57 -11.81 -6.98
CA LEU A 830 6.45 -11.86 -6.05
C LEU A 830 5.38 -10.82 -6.38
N ALA A 831 5.80 -9.62 -6.75
CA ALA A 831 4.93 -8.43 -6.80
C ALA A 831 4.68 -7.88 -8.23
N ALA A 832 5.39 -8.34 -9.26
CA ALA A 832 5.26 -7.81 -10.63
C ALA A 832 4.70 -8.81 -11.66
N THR A 833 4.14 -9.95 -11.21
CA THR A 833 3.65 -11.01 -12.11
C THR A 833 2.45 -10.59 -12.95
N HIS A 834 1.56 -9.77 -12.38
CA HIS A 834 0.32 -9.32 -13.01
C HIS A 834 0.16 -7.81 -12.83
N ASP A 835 -0.59 -7.18 -13.73
CA ASP A 835 -1.00 -5.77 -13.64
C ASP A 835 -2.21 -5.56 -12.70
N THR A 836 -2.41 -6.36 -11.65
CA THR A 836 -3.60 -6.28 -10.77
C THR A 836 -3.31 -5.64 -9.40
N VAL A 837 -4.30 -4.91 -8.87
CA VAL A 837 -4.22 -4.04 -7.68
C VAL A 837 -4.68 -4.79 -6.43
N ASP A 838 -3.82 -5.54 -5.76
CA ASP A 838 -4.04 -5.78 -4.33
C ASP A 838 -2.96 -5.06 -3.52
N SER A 839 -3.27 -4.74 -2.26
CA SER A 839 -2.30 -4.06 -1.39
C SER A 839 -1.08 -4.94 -1.13
N THR A 840 -1.22 -6.26 -1.24
CA THR A 840 -0.17 -7.22 -0.88
C THR A 840 0.96 -7.23 -1.90
N THR A 841 0.69 -7.09 -3.20
CA THR A 841 1.71 -6.97 -4.25
C THR A 841 2.22 -5.55 -4.41
N ARG A 842 1.34 -4.56 -4.24
CA ARG A 842 1.69 -3.14 -4.37
C ARG A 842 2.71 -2.69 -3.34
N ASP A 843 2.55 -3.06 -2.07
CA ASP A 843 3.35 -2.48 -0.99
C ASP A 843 4.84 -2.89 -1.05
N PRO A 844 5.21 -4.16 -1.31
CA PRO A 844 6.61 -4.53 -1.57
C PRO A 844 7.20 -3.82 -2.79
N LEU A 845 6.42 -3.65 -3.87
CA LEU A 845 6.88 -2.93 -5.06
C LEU A 845 7.17 -1.45 -4.74
N VAL A 846 6.32 -0.81 -3.94
CA VAL A 846 6.52 0.58 -3.48
C VAL A 846 7.80 0.68 -2.65
N GLN A 847 8.07 -0.26 -1.74
CA GLN A 847 9.29 -0.23 -0.94
C GLN A 847 10.54 -0.46 -1.80
N ALA A 848 10.44 -1.33 -2.81
CA ALA A 848 11.51 -1.54 -3.79
C ALA A 848 11.78 -0.31 -4.66
N LEU A 849 10.74 0.41 -5.08
CA LEU A 849 10.91 1.69 -5.77
C LEU A 849 11.54 2.74 -4.85
N ARG A 850 11.11 2.83 -3.59
CA ARG A 850 11.71 3.76 -2.61
C ARG A 850 13.20 3.51 -2.41
N SER A 851 13.64 2.25 -2.42
CA SER A 851 15.06 1.94 -2.26
C SER A 851 15.93 2.41 -3.43
N LEU A 852 15.33 2.77 -4.57
CA LEU A 852 16.05 3.33 -5.73
C LEU A 852 16.25 4.86 -5.66
N LEU A 853 15.60 5.58 -4.74
CA LEU A 853 15.69 7.05 -4.62
C LEU A 853 17.07 7.55 -4.15
N GLY A 854 17.66 6.86 -3.17
CA GLY A 854 18.94 7.23 -2.56
C GLY A 854 20.13 6.92 -3.48
N SER A 855 21.28 7.56 -3.25
CA SER A 855 22.52 7.33 -4.01
C SER A 855 22.92 5.86 -4.06
N GLY A 856 23.45 5.40 -5.20
CA GLY A 856 23.92 4.03 -5.37
C GLY A 856 24.52 3.77 -6.75
N PRO A 857 24.84 2.51 -7.07
CA PRO A 857 25.33 2.15 -8.40
C PRO A 857 24.30 2.45 -9.50
N CYS A 858 24.78 2.47 -10.75
CA CYS A 858 23.92 2.49 -11.93
C CYS A 858 22.93 1.32 -11.87
N PHE A 859 21.69 1.55 -12.32
CA PHE A 859 20.65 0.54 -12.29
C PHE A 859 21.05 -0.65 -13.17
N ASP A 860 21.06 -1.82 -12.56
CA ASP A 860 21.19 -3.09 -13.25
C ASP A 860 19.87 -3.48 -13.92
N GLU A 861 19.85 -4.63 -14.60
CA GLU A 861 18.64 -5.12 -15.27
C GLU A 861 17.41 -5.21 -14.33
N PRO A 862 17.47 -5.84 -13.14
CA PRO A 862 16.30 -5.91 -12.28
C PRO A 862 15.86 -4.55 -11.74
N ALA A 863 16.77 -3.62 -11.42
CA ALA A 863 16.38 -2.27 -11.03
C ALA A 863 15.70 -1.51 -12.18
N THR A 864 16.19 -1.69 -13.41
CA THR A 864 15.60 -1.08 -14.61
C THR A 864 14.21 -1.65 -14.90
N LEU A 865 14.03 -2.97 -14.79
CA LEU A 865 12.73 -3.62 -14.95
C LEU A 865 11.75 -3.21 -13.84
N LEU A 866 12.22 -3.10 -12.59
CA LEU A 866 11.44 -2.61 -11.46
C LEU A 866 10.93 -1.19 -11.71
N LEU A 867 11.80 -0.28 -12.19
CA LEU A 867 11.41 1.07 -12.57
C LEU A 867 10.38 1.05 -13.72
N ALA A 868 10.59 0.23 -14.76
CA ALA A 868 9.67 0.13 -15.89
C ALA A 868 8.27 -0.37 -15.48
N VAL A 869 8.21 -1.39 -14.62
CA VAL A 869 6.95 -1.87 -14.01
C VAL A 869 6.31 -0.77 -13.17
N GLY A 870 7.09 -0.05 -12.35
CA GLY A 870 6.61 1.06 -11.54
C GLY A 870 5.98 2.20 -12.37
N LEU A 871 6.66 2.64 -13.43
CA LEU A 871 6.19 3.70 -14.34
C LEU A 871 4.90 3.34 -15.07
N THR A 872 4.64 2.06 -15.27
CA THR A 872 3.47 1.54 -16.02
C THR A 872 2.39 0.92 -15.14
N HIS A 873 2.62 0.91 -13.81
CA HIS A 873 1.77 0.27 -12.82
C HIS A 873 0.32 0.82 -12.83
N ASN A 874 -0.67 0.00 -12.49
CA ASN A 874 -2.08 0.39 -12.43
C ASN A 874 -2.40 1.49 -11.37
N ALA A 875 -1.74 1.45 -10.22
CA ALA A 875 -1.92 2.37 -9.10
C ALA A 875 -1.17 3.69 -9.35
N SER A 876 -1.87 4.82 -9.19
CA SER A 876 -1.30 6.16 -9.39
C SER A 876 -0.13 6.46 -8.45
N LEU A 877 -0.21 6.01 -7.19
CA LEU A 877 0.85 6.17 -6.20
C LEU A 877 2.17 5.53 -6.65
N CYS A 878 2.12 4.30 -7.19
CA CYS A 878 3.33 3.62 -7.68
C CYS A 878 3.94 4.35 -8.87
N ARG A 879 3.11 4.84 -9.81
CA ARG A 879 3.60 5.60 -10.97
C ARG A 879 4.24 6.92 -10.56
N ALA A 880 3.64 7.64 -9.60
CA ALA A 880 4.19 8.89 -9.08
C ALA A 880 5.56 8.66 -8.43
N LEU A 881 5.66 7.67 -7.55
CA LEU A 881 6.94 7.30 -6.93
C LEU A 881 7.98 6.84 -7.96
N ALA A 882 7.59 6.01 -8.94
CA ALA A 882 8.50 5.57 -10.00
C ALA A 882 8.99 6.75 -10.87
N LEU A 883 8.13 7.77 -11.08
CA LEU A 883 8.53 9.00 -11.75
C LEU A 883 9.55 9.78 -10.91
N GLU A 884 9.35 9.91 -9.59
CA GLU A 884 10.35 10.51 -8.69
C GLU A 884 11.68 9.75 -8.74
N VAL A 885 11.65 8.42 -8.75
CA VAL A 885 12.84 7.57 -8.91
C VAL A 885 13.54 7.85 -10.24
N LEU A 886 12.79 7.94 -11.35
CA LEU A 886 13.37 8.25 -12.65
C LEU A 886 14.07 9.62 -12.63
N LEU A 887 13.43 10.65 -12.06
CA LEU A 887 13.98 12.00 -11.99
C LEU A 887 15.25 12.04 -11.12
N ALA A 888 15.20 11.46 -9.92
CA ALA A 888 16.34 11.37 -9.02
C ALA A 888 17.50 10.59 -9.64
N ALA A 889 17.19 9.49 -10.34
CA ALA A 889 18.21 8.67 -10.98
C ALA A 889 18.82 9.33 -12.21
N VAL A 890 18.07 10.17 -12.95
CA VAL A 890 18.64 11.01 -14.03
C VAL A 890 19.54 12.09 -13.46
N GLU A 891 19.14 12.76 -12.38
CA GLU A 891 19.98 13.75 -11.69
C GLU A 891 21.30 13.13 -11.21
N GLN A 892 21.24 11.92 -10.65
CA GLN A 892 22.40 11.15 -10.19
C GLN A 892 23.13 10.39 -11.32
N ARG A 893 22.66 10.47 -12.58
CA ARG A 893 23.20 9.75 -13.76
C ARG A 893 23.25 8.21 -13.62
N ARG A 894 22.26 7.62 -12.97
CA ARG A 894 22.18 6.18 -12.63
C ARG A 894 21.32 5.34 -13.56
N VAL A 895 20.60 5.95 -14.51
CA VAL A 895 19.71 5.22 -15.43
C VAL A 895 20.36 5.10 -16.80
N GLU A 896 20.47 3.88 -17.31
CA GLU A 896 20.75 3.64 -18.72
C GLU A 896 19.46 3.79 -19.54
N THR A 897 19.30 4.94 -20.18
CA THR A 897 18.09 5.35 -20.93
C THR A 897 17.75 4.38 -22.07
N SER A 898 18.76 3.84 -22.76
CA SER A 898 18.59 2.86 -23.84
C SER A 898 17.96 1.55 -23.32
N THR A 899 18.47 1.02 -22.21
CA THR A 899 17.96 -0.21 -21.60
C THR A 899 16.56 -0.02 -21.03
N LEU A 900 16.32 1.10 -20.33
CA LEU A 900 14.97 1.45 -19.85
C LEU A 900 13.96 1.55 -20.99
N GLY A 901 14.32 2.22 -22.09
CA GLY A 901 13.47 2.35 -23.27
C GLY A 901 13.14 1.01 -23.91
N LYS A 902 14.13 0.11 -24.05
CA LYS A 902 13.91 -1.26 -24.56
C LYS A 902 12.96 -2.06 -23.68
N VAL A 903 13.15 -2.05 -22.36
CA VAL A 903 12.30 -2.78 -21.41
C VAL A 903 10.87 -2.25 -21.44
N LEU A 904 10.67 -0.93 -21.38
CA LEU A 904 9.35 -0.32 -21.51
C LEU A 904 8.69 -0.69 -22.86
N GLY A 905 9.46 -0.68 -23.94
CA GLY A 905 9.00 -1.08 -25.26
C GLY A 905 8.52 -2.53 -25.31
N GLN A 906 9.26 -3.46 -24.69
CA GLN A 906 8.89 -4.88 -24.59
C GLN A 906 7.58 -5.08 -23.79
N LEU A 907 7.41 -4.38 -22.66
CA LEU A 907 6.19 -4.42 -21.85
C LEU A 907 4.96 -3.93 -22.64
N LEU A 908 5.11 -2.83 -23.38
CA LEU A 908 4.04 -2.25 -24.19
C LEU A 908 3.71 -3.09 -25.43
N ALA A 909 4.73 -3.65 -26.09
CA ALA A 909 4.55 -4.49 -27.28
C ALA A 909 3.82 -5.80 -26.98
N ALA A 910 4.00 -6.36 -25.78
CA ALA A 910 3.31 -7.58 -25.34
C ALA A 910 1.92 -7.31 -24.72
N GLU A 911 1.41 -6.08 -24.81
CA GLU A 911 0.15 -5.66 -24.19
C GLU A 911 0.07 -5.94 -22.68
N PHE A 912 1.21 -6.00 -21.99
CA PHE A 912 1.25 -6.22 -20.53
C PHE A 912 0.62 -5.05 -19.77
N VAL A 913 0.81 -3.82 -20.27
CA VAL A 913 0.30 -2.58 -19.71
C VAL A 913 -0.18 -1.62 -20.80
N PRO A 914 -1.22 -0.79 -20.56
CA PRO A 914 -1.69 0.19 -21.54
C PRO A 914 -0.68 1.33 -21.76
N VAL A 915 -0.41 1.69 -23.02
CA VAL A 915 0.49 2.80 -23.41
C VAL A 915 0.14 4.12 -22.73
N GLN A 916 -1.15 4.37 -22.50
CA GLN A 916 -1.63 5.59 -21.87
C GLN A 916 -0.99 5.85 -20.50
N ARG A 917 -0.74 4.80 -19.70
CA ARG A 917 -0.21 4.98 -18.33
C ARG A 917 1.20 5.57 -18.33
N LEU A 918 2.03 5.10 -19.27
CA LEU A 918 3.36 5.66 -19.48
C LEU A 918 3.26 7.08 -20.02
N ALA A 919 2.46 7.30 -21.07
CA ALA A 919 2.36 8.60 -21.73
C ALA A 919 1.86 9.71 -20.76
N ASP A 920 0.86 9.41 -19.92
CA ASP A 920 0.33 10.35 -18.93
C ASP A 920 1.36 10.63 -17.79
N GLY A 921 2.25 9.68 -17.49
CA GLY A 921 3.34 9.84 -16.52
C GLY A 921 4.51 10.67 -17.08
N LEU A 922 4.98 10.35 -18.28
CA LEU A 922 6.03 11.09 -18.97
C LEU A 922 5.63 12.55 -19.22
N ALA A 923 4.33 12.82 -19.40
CA ALA A 923 3.83 14.17 -19.57
C ALA A 923 4.24 15.12 -18.43
N GLN A 924 4.35 14.60 -17.19
CA GLN A 924 4.72 15.33 -15.98
C GLN A 924 6.23 15.51 -15.81
N ALA A 925 7.04 14.70 -16.50
CA ALA A 925 8.49 14.69 -16.40
C ALA A 925 9.19 15.72 -17.31
N ARG A 926 8.46 16.28 -18.28
CA ARG A 926 8.99 17.17 -19.32
C ARG A 926 9.19 18.58 -18.78
N ALA A 927 10.14 19.31 -19.37
CA ALA A 927 10.42 20.71 -19.08
C ALA A 927 10.89 20.98 -17.63
N ILE A 928 11.33 19.94 -16.90
CA ILE A 928 11.94 20.08 -15.57
C ILE A 928 13.38 20.59 -15.70
N SER A 929 14.18 19.96 -16.56
CA SER A 929 15.55 20.39 -16.87
C SER A 929 15.98 19.91 -18.26
N PRO A 930 16.96 20.57 -18.92
CA PRO A 930 17.48 20.13 -20.21
C PRO A 930 18.07 18.71 -20.18
N VAL A 931 18.70 18.32 -19.06
CA VAL A 931 19.27 16.98 -18.86
C VAL A 931 18.16 15.92 -18.76
N THR A 932 17.08 16.25 -18.05
CA THR A 932 15.89 15.39 -17.96
C THR A 932 15.25 15.21 -19.33
N ASP A 933 15.05 16.30 -20.08
CA ASP A 933 14.48 16.24 -21.42
C ASP A 933 15.34 15.39 -22.36
N ASP A 934 16.68 15.50 -22.31
CA ASP A 934 17.56 14.64 -23.11
C ASP A 934 17.50 13.16 -22.68
N ALA A 935 17.44 12.87 -21.37
CA ALA A 935 17.28 11.49 -20.88
C ALA A 935 15.94 10.87 -21.32
N LEU A 936 14.85 11.64 -21.28
CA LEU A 936 13.53 11.23 -21.76
C LEU A 936 13.53 10.99 -23.26
N ARG A 937 14.19 11.85 -24.04
CA ARG A 937 14.39 11.67 -25.48
C ARG A 937 15.09 10.34 -25.77
N GLN A 938 16.25 10.11 -25.16
CA GLN A 938 17.02 8.87 -25.36
C GLN A 938 16.22 7.61 -24.98
N THR A 939 15.40 7.70 -23.93
CA THR A 939 14.50 6.60 -23.52
C THR A 939 13.43 6.34 -24.59
N LEU A 940 12.80 7.39 -25.12
CA LEU A 940 11.80 7.28 -26.19
C LEU A 940 12.41 6.81 -27.52
N ASP A 941 13.63 7.23 -27.85
CA ASP A 941 14.39 6.78 -29.02
C ASP A 941 14.61 5.27 -29.01
N ALA A 942 14.88 4.69 -27.85
CA ALA A 942 15.05 3.26 -27.67
C ALA A 942 13.72 2.49 -27.58
N LEU A 943 12.66 3.13 -27.07
CA LEU A 943 11.33 2.53 -26.87
C LEU A 943 10.55 2.40 -28.17
N LEU A 944 10.42 3.49 -28.94
CA LEU A 944 9.52 3.54 -30.11
C LEU A 944 9.79 2.43 -31.15
N PRO A 945 11.06 2.06 -31.46
CA PRO A 945 11.33 0.98 -32.41
C PRO A 945 10.88 -0.40 -31.94
N GLN A 946 10.74 -0.62 -30.62
CA GLN A 946 10.30 -1.91 -30.04
C GLN A 946 8.80 -2.16 -30.22
N LEU A 947 8.01 -1.11 -30.46
CA LEU A 947 6.58 -1.24 -30.64
C LEU A 947 6.25 -1.94 -31.99
N PRO A 948 5.17 -2.75 -32.04
CA PRO A 948 4.80 -3.47 -33.25
C PRO A 948 4.39 -2.56 -34.40
N ALA A 949 4.45 -3.09 -35.62
CA ALA A 949 4.02 -2.38 -36.83
C ALA A 949 2.53 -1.99 -36.78
N GLU A 950 1.69 -2.87 -36.21
CA GLU A 950 0.34 -2.50 -35.79
C GLU A 950 0.42 -1.77 -34.43
N PRO A 951 0.16 -0.45 -34.38
CA PRO A 951 0.44 0.34 -33.20
C PRO A 951 -0.54 0.00 -32.05
N PRO A 952 -0.07 -0.17 -30.81
CA PRO A 952 -0.96 -0.35 -29.67
C PRO A 952 -1.89 0.86 -29.46
N ARG A 953 -3.01 0.64 -28.77
CA ARG A 953 -3.98 1.71 -28.47
C ARG A 953 -3.30 2.88 -27.73
N ASN A 954 -3.71 4.10 -28.05
CA ASN A 954 -3.19 5.36 -27.48
C ASN A 954 -1.71 5.70 -27.79
N THR A 955 -1.07 5.02 -28.73
CA THR A 955 0.30 5.37 -29.20
C THR A 955 0.46 6.83 -29.64
N ARG A 956 -0.62 7.48 -30.10
CA ARG A 956 -0.62 8.90 -30.45
C ARG A 956 -0.14 9.82 -29.33
N LYS A 957 -0.56 9.57 -28.09
CA LYS A 957 -0.13 10.37 -26.92
C LYS A 957 1.38 10.27 -26.68
N LEU A 958 1.95 9.09 -26.92
CA LEU A 958 3.38 8.85 -26.78
C LEU A 958 4.17 9.62 -27.86
N LEU A 959 3.67 9.65 -29.10
CA LEU A 959 4.25 10.47 -30.17
C LEU A 959 4.15 11.97 -29.90
N GLU A 960 3.04 12.43 -29.31
CA GLU A 960 2.88 13.83 -28.90
C GLU A 960 3.89 14.21 -27.79
N ALA A 961 4.13 13.31 -26.83
CA ALA A 961 5.17 13.50 -25.82
C ALA A 961 6.59 13.54 -26.45
N TYR A 962 6.87 12.65 -27.40
CA TYR A 962 8.15 12.63 -28.11
C TYR A 962 8.38 13.90 -28.95
N ALA A 963 7.34 14.40 -29.63
CA ALA A 963 7.41 15.64 -30.41
C ALA A 963 7.76 16.87 -29.56
N ASP A 964 7.20 16.96 -28.36
CA ASP A 964 7.48 18.05 -27.41
C ASP A 964 8.94 17.99 -26.91
N VAL A 965 9.43 16.81 -26.51
CA VAL A 965 10.82 16.63 -26.06
C VAL A 965 11.82 16.89 -27.19
N LEU A 966 11.53 16.45 -28.42
CA LEU A 966 12.35 16.81 -29.60
C LEU A 966 12.34 18.30 -29.89
N GLY A 967 11.22 18.98 -29.67
CA GLY A 967 11.10 20.42 -29.80
C GLY A 967 12.03 21.19 -28.86
N ARG A 968 12.27 20.66 -27.66
CA ARG A 968 13.09 21.29 -26.61
C ARG A 968 14.57 20.92 -26.70
N THR A 969 14.86 19.67 -27.08
CA THR A 969 16.24 19.17 -27.19
C THR A 969 16.91 19.56 -28.49
N HIS A 970 16.15 19.87 -29.54
CA HIS A 970 16.61 20.17 -30.91
C HIS A 970 17.53 19.08 -31.50
N GLN A 971 17.42 17.84 -31.03
CA GLN A 971 18.17 16.71 -31.57
C GLN A 971 17.44 16.11 -32.79
N PRO A 972 18.18 15.58 -33.78
CA PRO A 972 17.55 14.91 -34.92
C PRO A 972 16.92 13.58 -34.49
N VAL A 973 15.85 13.20 -35.17
CA VAL A 973 15.21 11.89 -34.98
C VAL A 973 16.15 10.79 -35.47
N PRO A 974 16.44 9.74 -34.67
CA PRO A 974 17.25 8.61 -35.12
C PRO A 974 16.63 7.84 -36.29
N GLU A 975 17.45 7.28 -37.18
CA GLU A 975 16.97 6.54 -38.36
C GLU A 975 16.08 5.33 -38.01
N THR A 976 16.38 4.64 -36.91
CA THR A 976 15.56 3.52 -36.40
C THR A 976 14.14 3.95 -36.04
N VAL A 977 13.98 5.15 -35.48
CA VAL A 977 12.68 5.74 -35.14
C VAL A 977 11.98 6.22 -36.41
N LYS A 978 12.71 6.85 -37.35
CA LYS A 978 12.15 7.26 -38.65
C LYS A 978 11.55 6.09 -39.43
N ALA A 979 12.23 4.95 -39.47
CA ALA A 979 11.71 3.74 -40.11
C ALA A 979 10.35 3.32 -39.53
N ARG A 980 10.22 3.28 -38.19
CA ARG A 980 8.95 2.95 -37.53
C ARG A 980 7.88 4.02 -37.77
N LEU A 981 8.24 5.31 -37.75
CA LEU A 981 7.31 6.40 -38.06
C LEU A 981 6.76 6.31 -39.47
N HIS A 982 7.59 5.91 -40.46
CA HIS A 982 7.15 5.69 -41.84
C HIS A 982 6.11 4.56 -41.94
N GLU A 983 6.31 3.44 -41.26
CA GLU A 983 5.32 2.35 -41.22
C GLU A 983 3.99 2.83 -40.62
N TRP A 984 4.03 3.60 -39.53
CA TRP A 984 2.82 4.13 -38.88
C TRP A 984 2.10 5.24 -39.67
N GLN A 985 2.67 5.77 -40.76
CA GLN A 985 1.94 6.65 -41.67
C GLN A 985 0.79 5.92 -42.39
N ALA A 986 0.85 4.59 -42.50
CA ALA A 986 -0.24 3.77 -43.02
C ALA A 986 -1.43 3.66 -42.05
N SER A 987 -1.22 3.92 -40.75
CA SER A 987 -2.29 3.88 -39.75
C SER A 987 -3.11 5.17 -39.74
N ALA A 988 -4.43 5.05 -39.92
CA ALA A 988 -5.34 6.19 -39.96
C ALA A 988 -5.30 7.05 -38.68
N SER A 989 -5.03 6.45 -37.51
CA SER A 989 -5.01 7.16 -36.23
C SER A 989 -3.69 7.90 -35.95
N LEU A 990 -2.57 7.46 -36.55
CA LEU A 990 -1.24 8.02 -36.31
C LEU A 990 -0.68 8.83 -37.48
N LYS A 991 -1.26 8.71 -38.68
CA LYS A 991 -0.76 9.34 -39.92
C LYS A 991 -0.33 10.79 -39.75
N LYS A 992 -1.16 11.63 -39.13
CA LYS A 992 -0.86 13.06 -38.92
C LYS A 992 0.32 13.29 -37.96
N ALA A 993 0.36 12.57 -36.84
CA ALA A 993 1.42 12.71 -35.83
C ALA A 993 2.76 12.16 -36.35
N ALA A 994 2.75 10.99 -37.00
CA ALA A 994 3.93 10.36 -37.57
C ALA A 994 4.51 11.17 -38.73
N ALA A 995 3.67 11.72 -39.62
CA ALA A 995 4.13 12.57 -40.72
C ALA A 995 4.75 13.90 -40.24
N LEU A 996 4.29 14.45 -39.12
CA LEU A 996 4.86 15.67 -38.54
C LEU A 996 6.27 15.43 -37.99
N LEU A 997 6.48 14.28 -37.36
CA LEU A 997 7.77 13.87 -36.79
C LEU A 997 8.78 13.36 -37.83
N ALA A 998 8.32 12.79 -38.94
CA ALA A 998 9.18 12.25 -39.99
C ALA A 998 9.76 13.31 -40.94
N LYS A 999 9.24 14.56 -40.91
CA LYS A 999 9.80 15.66 -41.72
C LYS A 999 11.14 16.11 -41.14
N PRO A 1000 12.19 16.31 -41.96
CA PRO A 1000 13.40 16.96 -41.49
C PRO A 1000 13.02 18.39 -41.05
N LYS A 1001 13.30 18.72 -39.78
CA LYS A 1001 13.37 20.12 -39.37
C LYS A 1001 14.64 20.69 -40.01
N ILE A 1002 14.44 21.62 -40.94
CA ILE A 1002 15.51 22.41 -41.58
C ILE A 1002 16.12 23.34 -40.54
#